data_AF-A0A7C8ZM10-F1
#
_entry.id   AF-A0A7C8ZM10-F1
#
_cell.length_a   1.000
_cell.length_b   1.000
_cell.length_c   1.000
_cell.angle_alpha   90.00
_cell.angle_beta   90.00
_cell.angle_gamma   90.00
#
_symmetry.space_group_name_H-M   'P 1'
#
loop_
_entity.id
_entity.type
_entity.pdbx_description
1 polymer ?
#
loop_
_entity_poly.entity_id
_entity_poly.type
_entity_poly.pdbx_seq_one_letter_code
_entity_poly.pdbx_strand_id
1 'polypeptide(L)'
;MKYVLVTGGVVSGLGKGVTASSIGVLLKACGLRVTSIKIDPYLNTDAGTMSPFEHGEVFVLDDGGEVDLDLGNYERFLDIKLTRDNNITTGKIYQFVIDKERRGDYLGKTVQVVPHITDAIQDWIERVAKTAVDGLEGPPDVCVIELGGTIGDIESMPFIEALGQFSYRVGPGNFCLIHVSLVPVLNVVGEQKTKPTQHSVRGLRGLGLTPDILACRSTTRLEENVKAKLSQFCHVPGENIITLFDVPNIWHIPLLLRDQKAHEAIFRVLNLSGVAREPVLDEWTRRAELCDTLHEPVRIAMVGKYTGLSDSYLSVLKALLHASVACRRKLSVDWVPASDLEDAAEEENPENYRAAWSMLKCADGVLVPGGFGDRGVQGKILAAKYARENKVPYLGICLGMQTAVLEFARSVLGFQDANSTEFDPETKSPFVIFMPEGSKTHMGGTMRLGSRRTYFQVKDCKSAKLYGNSSFIDERHRHRYEVNPDKVALLESAGMSFTGKDESGQRMEIIELPDHPFFIGAQFHPEFKSRPGSPSALFVGLIAAATGQLDAFLENPSIMHDVPKRESTKCNHDVSVKSYLSKSTNEIANGHTNGSLEDSIYGFDNGIHKEHANGSLNGMQKGHTTNGSLNGIHTGHTNGSLIGIHKEHANGSLSGIHSEYCNGYGNGSINGIYQKEYSNGSLNGVYKDHSNGSLKGIYSDHMHSNGSLNGIYSNGNGFHY
;
A
#
# COMPACT_ATOMS: atom_id res chain seq x y z
N MET A 1 -13.19 -20.24 -19.77
CA MET A 1 -12.54 -19.46 -18.71
C MET A 1 -11.54 -20.33 -18.00
N LYS A 2 -10.32 -19.84 -17.81
CA LYS A 2 -9.26 -20.46 -17.00
C LYS A 2 -8.91 -19.54 -15.83
N TYR A 3 -8.37 -20.11 -14.75
CA TYR A 3 -8.05 -19.37 -13.53
C TYR A 3 -6.60 -19.58 -13.13
N VAL A 4 -5.88 -18.49 -12.88
CA VAL A 4 -4.53 -18.52 -12.31
C VAL A 4 -4.59 -17.86 -10.94
N LEU A 5 -4.52 -18.66 -9.87
CA LEU A 5 -4.47 -18.16 -8.51
C LEU A 5 -3.02 -17.87 -8.10
N VAL A 6 -2.77 -16.67 -7.60
CA VAL A 6 -1.49 -16.25 -7.03
C VAL A 6 -1.66 -16.05 -5.52
N THR A 7 -0.87 -16.75 -4.71
CA THR A 7 -0.91 -16.66 -3.24
C THR A 7 0.45 -16.23 -2.67
N GLY A 8 0.45 -15.62 -1.48
CA GLY A 8 1.67 -15.23 -0.77
C GLY A 8 2.02 -16.13 0.39
N GLY A 9 3.30 -16.45 0.52
CA GLY A 9 3.78 -17.33 1.59
C GLY A 9 4.19 -16.59 2.86
N VAL A 10 5.47 -16.29 2.96
CA VAL A 10 6.20 -16.10 4.22
C VAL A 10 5.99 -14.72 4.85
N VAL A 11 5.93 -13.66 4.03
CA VAL A 11 5.77 -12.28 4.48
C VAL A 11 4.87 -11.51 3.50
N SER A 12 4.23 -10.44 3.98
CA SER A 12 3.58 -9.45 3.14
C SER A 12 4.63 -8.64 2.35
N GLY A 13 4.22 -7.97 1.26
CA GLY A 13 5.14 -7.13 0.48
C GLY A 13 6.13 -7.87 -0.46
N LEU A 14 6.03 -9.19 -0.64
CA LEU A 14 6.95 -9.95 -1.53
C LEU A 14 6.84 -9.64 -3.04
N GLY A 15 5.97 -8.72 -3.44
CA GLY A 15 5.68 -8.44 -4.86
C GLY A 15 4.66 -9.39 -5.48
N LYS A 16 3.62 -9.79 -4.72
CA LYS A 16 2.49 -10.58 -5.24
C LYS A 16 1.79 -9.87 -6.40
N GLY A 17 1.36 -8.62 -6.20
CA GLY A 17 0.70 -7.81 -7.24
C GLY A 17 1.56 -7.65 -8.50
N VAL A 18 2.88 -7.44 -8.34
CA VAL A 18 3.83 -7.38 -9.47
C VAL A 18 3.95 -8.72 -10.18
N THR A 19 4.00 -9.83 -9.43
CA THR A 19 4.07 -11.18 -10.01
C THR A 19 2.80 -11.51 -10.79
N ALA A 20 1.63 -11.30 -10.17
CA ALA A 20 0.32 -11.56 -10.77
C ALA A 20 0.08 -10.70 -12.02
N SER A 21 0.38 -9.40 -11.96
CA SER A 21 0.28 -8.51 -13.12
C SER A 21 1.25 -8.92 -14.24
N SER A 22 2.47 -9.33 -13.92
CA SER A 22 3.46 -9.79 -14.91
C SER A 22 3.07 -11.11 -15.58
N ILE A 23 2.44 -12.03 -14.84
CA ILE A 23 1.83 -13.23 -15.41
C ILE A 23 0.72 -12.85 -16.39
N GLY A 24 -0.13 -11.90 -16.02
CA GLY A 24 -1.17 -11.41 -16.92
C GLY A 24 -0.59 -10.77 -18.19
N VAL A 25 0.50 -10.00 -18.10
CA VAL A 25 1.22 -9.44 -19.26
C VAL A 25 1.74 -10.55 -20.16
N LEU A 26 2.36 -11.57 -19.56
CA LEU A 26 2.90 -12.71 -20.29
C LEU A 26 1.78 -13.46 -21.03
N LEU A 27 0.64 -13.72 -20.38
CA LEU A 27 -0.51 -14.38 -21.00
C LEU A 27 -1.17 -13.52 -22.10
N LYS A 28 -1.24 -12.20 -21.91
CA LYS A 28 -1.70 -11.25 -22.94
C LYS A 28 -0.77 -11.26 -24.17
N ALA A 29 0.54 -11.30 -23.94
CA ALA A 29 1.55 -11.41 -25.01
C ALA A 29 1.38 -12.72 -25.82
N CYS A 30 0.94 -13.79 -25.15
CA CYS A 30 0.58 -15.06 -25.77
C CYS A 30 -0.76 -15.05 -26.52
N GLY A 31 -1.42 -13.89 -26.67
CA GLY A 31 -2.65 -13.72 -27.44
C GLY A 31 -3.95 -14.01 -26.69
N LEU A 32 -3.89 -14.19 -25.36
CA LEU A 32 -5.06 -14.45 -24.53
C LEU A 32 -5.67 -13.16 -23.99
N ARG A 33 -7.00 -13.12 -23.85
CA ARG A 33 -7.69 -12.04 -23.13
C ARG A 33 -7.64 -12.30 -21.63
N VAL A 34 -7.17 -11.32 -20.86
CA VAL A 34 -6.91 -11.46 -19.43
C VAL A 34 -7.75 -10.48 -18.62
N THR A 35 -8.33 -10.97 -17.52
CA THR A 35 -8.91 -10.13 -16.45
C THR A 35 -8.21 -10.42 -15.12
N SER A 36 -8.43 -9.55 -14.13
CA SER A 36 -7.85 -9.70 -12.79
C SER A 36 -8.92 -9.59 -11.70
N ILE A 37 -8.75 -10.38 -10.63
CA ILE A 37 -9.52 -10.26 -9.40
C ILE A 37 -8.53 -10.21 -8.24
N LYS A 38 -8.66 -9.19 -7.38
CA LYS A 38 -7.92 -9.08 -6.13
C LYS A 38 -8.82 -9.46 -4.97
N ILE A 39 -8.35 -10.38 -4.14
CA ILE A 39 -8.98 -10.73 -2.87
C ILE A 39 -8.17 -10.08 -1.75
N ASP A 40 -8.88 -9.35 -0.90
CA ASP A 40 -8.36 -8.65 0.27
C ASP A 40 -8.98 -9.21 1.54
N PRO A 41 -8.19 -9.83 2.42
CA PRO A 41 -8.74 -10.45 3.62
C PRO A 41 -9.15 -9.44 4.71
N TYR A 42 -8.90 -8.14 4.53
CA TYR A 42 -9.32 -7.12 5.51
C TYR A 42 -10.86 -6.96 5.58
N LEU A 43 -11.33 -6.46 6.73
CA LEU A 43 -12.76 -6.33 7.04
C LEU A 43 -13.47 -5.14 6.40
N ASN A 44 -12.76 -4.06 6.03
CA ASN A 44 -13.37 -2.94 5.34
C ASN A 44 -14.06 -3.39 4.04
N THR A 45 -15.21 -2.80 3.72
CA THR A 45 -15.94 -3.10 2.48
C THR A 45 -15.20 -2.64 1.23
N ASP A 46 -14.42 -1.56 1.37
CA ASP A 46 -13.60 -0.95 0.34
C ASP A 46 -12.41 -0.21 1.01
N ALA A 47 -11.50 0.34 0.19
CA ALA A 47 -10.33 1.06 0.70
C ALA A 47 -10.62 2.54 1.01
N GLY A 48 -11.82 3.06 0.69
CA GLY A 48 -12.10 4.49 0.66
C GLY A 48 -11.98 5.21 2.01
N THR A 49 -12.18 4.46 3.10
CA THR A 49 -12.11 4.98 4.48
C THR A 49 -10.75 4.76 5.14
N MET A 50 -9.82 4.08 4.47
CA MET A 50 -8.50 3.79 5.03
C MET A 50 -7.57 5.00 4.96
N SER A 51 -6.69 5.11 5.95
CA SER A 51 -5.63 6.11 5.95
C SER A 51 -4.53 5.71 4.96
N PRO A 52 -4.02 6.64 4.14
CA PRO A 52 -2.87 6.37 3.27
C PRO A 52 -1.59 5.94 4.02
N PHE A 53 -1.52 6.14 5.34
CA PHE A 53 -0.42 5.67 6.17
C PHE A 53 -0.46 4.17 6.46
N GLU A 54 -1.65 3.58 6.52
CA GLU A 54 -1.82 2.18 6.94
C GLU A 54 -1.82 1.23 5.76
N HIS A 55 -2.44 1.65 4.66
CA HIS A 55 -2.72 0.77 3.52
C HIS A 55 -2.14 1.30 2.20
N GLY A 56 -1.47 2.46 2.25
CA GLY A 56 -1.05 3.16 1.03
C GLY A 56 -2.20 3.90 0.35
N GLU A 57 -1.94 4.40 -0.85
CA GLU A 57 -2.90 5.17 -1.62
C GLU A 57 -4.18 4.38 -1.96
N VAL A 58 -5.33 5.07 -1.93
CA VAL A 58 -6.60 4.55 -2.45
C VAL A 58 -6.62 4.70 -3.97
N PHE A 59 -6.74 3.59 -4.69
CA PHE A 59 -6.88 3.60 -6.15
C PHE A 59 -8.36 3.74 -6.54
N VAL A 60 -8.66 4.58 -7.54
CA VAL A 60 -10.04 4.82 -7.99
C VAL A 60 -10.24 4.19 -9.35
N LEU A 61 -11.38 3.52 -9.54
CA LEU A 61 -11.78 2.89 -10.81
C LEU A 61 -12.77 3.77 -11.61
N ASP A 62 -13.00 3.42 -12.88
CA ASP A 62 -13.89 4.18 -13.77
C ASP A 62 -15.33 4.23 -13.23
N ASP A 63 -15.79 3.15 -12.60
CA ASP A 63 -17.13 3.04 -11.99
C ASP A 63 -17.22 3.68 -10.59
N GLY A 64 -16.15 4.34 -10.12
CA GLY A 64 -16.08 4.94 -8.80
C GLY A 64 -15.82 3.96 -7.66
N GLY A 65 -15.37 2.73 -7.93
CA GLY A 65 -14.83 1.86 -6.89
C GLY A 65 -13.57 2.46 -6.25
N GLU A 66 -13.55 2.54 -4.92
CA GLU A 66 -12.36 2.85 -4.12
C GLU A 66 -11.70 1.54 -3.70
N VAL A 67 -10.54 1.22 -4.27
CA VAL A 67 -9.94 -0.10 -4.17
C VAL A 67 -8.50 -0.05 -3.72
N ASP A 68 -7.98 -1.22 -3.35
CA ASP A 68 -6.57 -1.41 -3.03
C ASP A 68 -5.65 -0.99 -4.19
N LEU A 69 -4.44 -0.56 -3.82
CA LEU A 69 -3.42 -0.05 -4.71
C LEU A 69 -2.95 -1.09 -5.75
N ASP A 70 -2.98 -2.38 -5.41
CA ASP A 70 -2.58 -3.44 -6.35
C ASP A 70 -3.50 -3.50 -7.59
N LEU A 71 -4.75 -3.04 -7.50
CA LEU A 71 -5.60 -2.91 -8.69
C LEU A 71 -5.05 -1.92 -9.71
N GLY A 72 -4.36 -0.89 -9.24
CA GLY A 72 -3.62 0.02 -10.11
C GLY A 72 -2.48 -0.67 -10.86
N ASN A 73 -1.82 -1.67 -10.26
CA ASN A 73 -0.78 -2.45 -10.94
C ASN A 73 -1.39 -3.27 -12.08
N TYR A 74 -2.52 -3.93 -11.86
CA TYR A 74 -3.23 -4.68 -12.91
C TYR A 74 -3.64 -3.82 -14.09
N GLU A 75 -4.31 -2.70 -13.82
CA GLU A 75 -4.72 -1.77 -14.86
C GLU A 75 -3.53 -1.22 -15.65
N ARG A 76 -2.43 -0.86 -14.97
CA ARG A 76 -1.21 -0.34 -15.61
C ARG A 76 -0.51 -1.33 -16.50
N PHE A 77 -0.31 -2.55 -16.01
CA PHE A 77 0.45 -3.58 -16.72
C PHE A 77 -0.37 -4.20 -17.85
N LEU A 78 -1.65 -4.47 -17.60
CA LEU A 78 -2.49 -5.19 -18.55
C LEU A 78 -3.18 -4.28 -19.55
N ASP A 79 -3.17 -2.96 -19.33
CA ASP A 79 -3.93 -1.99 -20.12
C ASP A 79 -5.41 -2.40 -20.23
N ILE A 80 -6.04 -2.54 -19.06
CA ILE A 80 -7.45 -2.90 -18.88
C ILE A 80 -8.14 -1.89 -17.95
N LYS A 81 -9.46 -1.99 -17.87
CA LYS A 81 -10.32 -1.21 -16.98
C LYS A 81 -11.10 -2.14 -16.06
N LEU A 82 -10.73 -2.14 -14.79
CA LEU A 82 -11.38 -2.96 -13.77
C LEU A 82 -12.60 -2.23 -13.20
N THR A 83 -13.46 -2.98 -12.52
CA THR A 83 -14.64 -2.49 -11.81
C THR A 83 -14.52 -2.76 -10.32
N ARG A 84 -15.36 -2.12 -9.49
CA ARG A 84 -15.41 -2.34 -8.04
C ARG A 84 -15.62 -3.81 -7.63
N ASP A 85 -16.18 -4.61 -8.53
CA ASP A 85 -16.46 -6.02 -8.33
C ASP A 85 -15.22 -6.91 -8.53
N ASN A 86 -14.18 -6.40 -9.22
CA ASN A 86 -12.88 -7.06 -9.34
C ASN A 86 -12.07 -7.02 -8.04
N ASN A 87 -12.50 -6.22 -7.06
CA ASN A 87 -11.96 -6.22 -5.71
C ASN A 87 -12.94 -6.93 -4.77
N ILE A 88 -12.51 -8.03 -4.15
CA ILE A 88 -13.28 -8.79 -3.18
C ILE A 88 -12.66 -8.53 -1.80
N THR A 89 -13.45 -8.06 -0.85
CA THR A 89 -13.00 -7.89 0.54
C THR A 89 -13.83 -8.76 1.48
N THR A 90 -13.33 -9.06 2.68
CA THR A 90 -14.11 -9.78 3.70
C THR A 90 -15.40 -9.02 4.02
N GLY A 91 -15.31 -7.71 4.23
CA GLY A 91 -16.49 -6.86 4.50
C GLY A 91 -17.55 -6.92 3.41
N LYS A 92 -17.12 -6.87 2.15
CA LYS A 92 -18.02 -6.91 0.98
C LYS A 92 -18.79 -8.23 0.89
N ILE A 93 -18.10 -9.36 1.10
CA ILE A 93 -18.73 -10.69 1.07
C ILE A 93 -19.66 -10.88 2.27
N TYR A 94 -19.23 -10.49 3.47
CA TYR A 94 -20.02 -10.65 4.68
C TYR A 94 -21.29 -9.79 4.63
N GLN A 95 -21.17 -8.52 4.20
CA GLN A 95 -22.34 -7.66 3.97
C GLN A 95 -23.31 -8.29 2.98
N PHE A 96 -22.81 -8.78 1.84
CA PHE A 96 -23.63 -9.44 0.82
C PHE A 96 -24.40 -10.65 1.38
N VAL A 97 -23.74 -11.51 2.16
CA VAL A 97 -24.38 -12.69 2.75
C VAL A 97 -25.37 -12.32 3.87
N ILE A 98 -25.05 -11.35 4.71
CA ILE A 98 -25.96 -10.83 5.75
C ILE A 98 -27.21 -10.23 5.12
N ASP A 99 -27.07 -9.45 4.04
CA ASP A 99 -28.22 -8.86 3.34
C ASP A 99 -29.12 -9.93 2.71
N LYS A 100 -28.54 -11.02 2.16
CA LYS A 100 -29.30 -12.19 1.68
C LYS A 100 -30.06 -12.89 2.80
N GLU A 101 -29.43 -13.03 3.96
CA GLU A 101 -30.07 -13.60 5.16
C GLU A 101 -31.28 -12.79 5.59
N ARG A 102 -31.14 -11.45 5.68
CA ARG A 102 -32.24 -10.56 6.07
C ARG A 102 -33.40 -10.54 5.08
N ARG A 103 -33.14 -10.76 3.79
CA ARG A 103 -34.20 -10.90 2.77
C ARG A 103 -34.90 -12.26 2.78
N GLY A 104 -34.37 -13.24 3.50
CA GLY A 104 -34.92 -14.59 3.57
C GLY A 104 -34.46 -15.51 2.43
N ASP A 105 -33.37 -15.17 1.71
CA ASP A 105 -32.89 -15.92 0.55
C ASP A 105 -32.44 -17.35 0.94
N TYR A 106 -32.13 -17.61 2.21
CA TYR A 106 -31.75 -18.92 2.76
C TYR A 106 -32.92 -19.70 3.38
N LEU A 107 -34.17 -19.27 3.17
CA LEU A 107 -35.39 -19.97 3.62
C LEU A 107 -35.42 -20.27 5.13
N GLY A 108 -34.87 -19.37 5.94
CA GLY A 108 -34.82 -19.50 7.40
C GLY A 108 -33.80 -20.53 7.93
N LYS A 109 -32.95 -21.10 7.07
CA LYS A 109 -31.85 -21.97 7.50
C LYS A 109 -30.72 -21.15 8.14
N THR A 110 -29.98 -21.78 9.04
CA THR A 110 -28.79 -21.18 9.65
C THR A 110 -27.69 -20.95 8.61
N VAL A 111 -27.22 -19.70 8.51
CA VAL A 111 -26.10 -19.29 7.66
C VAL A 111 -24.79 -19.48 8.42
N GLN A 112 -23.75 -19.98 7.73
CA GLN A 112 -22.43 -20.32 8.28
C GLN A 112 -21.35 -19.95 7.29
N VAL A 113 -20.08 -19.90 7.73
CA VAL A 113 -18.93 -19.65 6.84
C VAL A 113 -18.87 -20.69 5.72
N VAL A 114 -18.98 -21.97 6.07
CA VAL A 114 -19.11 -23.07 5.09
C VAL A 114 -20.55 -23.61 5.13
N PRO A 115 -21.26 -23.69 3.99
CA PRO A 115 -20.83 -23.32 2.65
C PRO A 115 -21.17 -21.86 2.26
N HIS A 116 -21.95 -21.12 3.06
CA HIS A 116 -22.61 -19.90 2.55
C HIS A 116 -21.64 -18.75 2.19
N ILE A 117 -20.56 -18.54 2.96
CA ILE A 117 -19.53 -17.55 2.62
C ILE A 117 -18.65 -18.08 1.48
N THR A 118 -18.27 -19.36 1.53
CA THR A 118 -17.41 -19.97 0.50
C THR A 118 -18.11 -20.05 -0.86
N ASP A 119 -19.41 -20.33 -0.90
CA ASP A 119 -20.24 -20.33 -2.11
C ASP A 119 -20.36 -18.90 -2.67
N ALA A 120 -20.60 -17.91 -1.80
CA ALA A 120 -20.69 -16.52 -2.21
C ALA A 120 -19.37 -16.03 -2.86
N ILE A 121 -18.22 -16.42 -2.32
CA ILE A 121 -16.90 -16.11 -2.91
C ILE A 121 -16.74 -16.78 -4.28
N GLN A 122 -17.07 -18.08 -4.39
CA GLN A 122 -16.96 -18.83 -5.64
C GLN A 122 -17.85 -18.25 -6.75
N ASP A 123 -19.12 -17.96 -6.43
CA ASP A 123 -20.07 -17.39 -7.35
C ASP A 123 -19.66 -15.98 -7.78
N TRP A 124 -19.06 -15.19 -6.88
CA TRP A 124 -18.51 -13.88 -7.19
C TRP A 124 -17.35 -13.97 -8.20
N ILE A 125 -16.37 -14.84 -7.93
CA ILE A 125 -15.23 -15.06 -8.82
C ILE A 125 -15.72 -15.51 -10.21
N GLU A 126 -16.63 -16.48 -10.28
CA GLU A 126 -17.11 -17.00 -11.56
C GLU A 126 -17.86 -15.95 -12.38
N ARG A 127 -18.69 -15.13 -11.72
CA ARG A 127 -19.43 -14.04 -12.37
C ARG A 127 -18.49 -12.96 -12.89
N VAL A 128 -17.60 -12.46 -12.04
CA VAL A 128 -16.74 -11.30 -12.36
C VAL A 128 -15.66 -11.68 -13.38
N ALA A 129 -15.13 -12.90 -13.33
CA ALA A 129 -14.16 -13.38 -14.31
C ALA A 129 -14.70 -13.34 -15.75
N LYS A 130 -16.02 -13.46 -15.94
CA LYS A 130 -16.67 -13.44 -17.27
C LYS A 130 -16.97 -12.02 -17.78
N THR A 131 -16.80 -11.00 -16.94
CA THR A 131 -16.99 -9.60 -17.34
C THR A 131 -15.82 -9.12 -18.19
N ALA A 132 -16.12 -8.53 -19.35
CA ALA A 132 -15.10 -7.93 -20.21
C ALA A 132 -14.50 -6.67 -19.56
N VAL A 133 -13.17 -6.57 -19.58
CA VAL A 133 -12.40 -5.45 -18.98
C VAL A 133 -11.47 -4.77 -19.99
N ASP A 134 -11.40 -5.29 -21.21
CA ASP A 134 -10.53 -4.85 -22.31
C ASP A 134 -11.29 -4.04 -23.37
N GLY A 135 -12.58 -3.76 -23.14
CA GLY A 135 -13.45 -3.05 -24.09
C GLY A 135 -13.94 -3.90 -25.27
N LEU A 136 -13.64 -5.20 -25.29
CA LEU A 136 -14.11 -6.12 -26.33
C LEU A 136 -15.35 -6.89 -25.86
N GLU A 137 -16.20 -7.31 -26.80
CA GLU A 137 -17.36 -8.16 -26.48
C GLU A 137 -16.96 -9.59 -26.07
N GLY A 138 -17.78 -10.21 -25.23
CA GLY A 138 -17.57 -11.58 -24.76
C GLY A 138 -16.57 -11.71 -23.60
N PRO A 139 -16.50 -12.90 -22.98
CA PRO A 139 -15.71 -13.12 -21.78
C PRO A 139 -14.20 -13.18 -22.07
N PRO A 140 -13.35 -12.81 -21.09
CA PRO A 140 -11.92 -13.11 -21.12
C PRO A 140 -11.62 -14.62 -21.21
N ASP A 141 -10.39 -14.97 -21.60
CA ASP A 141 -9.92 -16.36 -21.65
C ASP A 141 -9.41 -16.82 -20.29
N VAL A 142 -8.66 -15.95 -19.61
CA VAL A 142 -7.99 -16.23 -18.33
C VAL A 142 -8.30 -15.13 -17.30
N CYS A 143 -8.62 -15.55 -16.08
CA CYS A 143 -8.70 -14.68 -14.91
C CYS A 143 -7.50 -14.94 -13.99
N VAL A 144 -6.68 -13.92 -13.78
CA VAL A 144 -5.63 -13.94 -12.74
C VAL A 144 -6.27 -13.50 -11.43
N ILE A 145 -6.18 -14.33 -10.41
CA ILE A 145 -6.72 -14.08 -9.07
C ILE A 145 -5.53 -13.88 -8.15
N GLU A 146 -5.43 -12.75 -7.47
CA GLU A 146 -4.47 -12.57 -6.38
C GLU A 146 -5.17 -12.69 -5.03
N LEU A 147 -4.71 -13.62 -4.19
CA LEU A 147 -5.06 -13.65 -2.78
C LEU A 147 -4.06 -12.80 -1.99
N GLY A 148 -4.56 -11.68 -1.47
CA GLY A 148 -3.87 -10.80 -0.54
C GLY A 148 -3.51 -11.47 0.79
N GLY A 149 -2.73 -10.79 1.61
CA GLY A 149 -2.26 -11.32 2.90
C GLY A 149 -1.20 -12.43 2.76
N THR A 150 -1.06 -13.22 3.82
CA THR A 150 -0.19 -14.41 3.88
C THR A 150 -0.99 -15.68 4.17
N ILE A 151 -0.38 -16.84 3.91
CA ILE A 151 -0.96 -18.13 4.28
C ILE A 151 -0.74 -18.36 5.77
N GLY A 152 -1.82 -18.71 6.49
CA GLY A 152 -1.80 -19.01 7.92
C GLY A 152 -2.58 -18.01 8.77
N ASP A 153 -2.94 -16.87 8.19
CA ASP A 153 -3.74 -15.83 8.83
C ASP A 153 -5.21 -16.26 8.93
N ILE A 154 -5.88 -15.87 10.03
CA ILE A 154 -7.29 -16.22 10.29
C ILE A 154 -8.20 -15.59 9.23
N GLU A 155 -7.87 -14.37 8.82
CA GLU A 155 -8.59 -13.56 7.85
C GLU A 155 -8.60 -14.23 6.46
N SER A 156 -7.55 -14.96 6.11
CA SER A 156 -7.42 -15.65 4.82
C SER A 156 -8.13 -17.01 4.78
N MET A 157 -8.48 -17.60 5.93
CA MET A 157 -9.03 -18.97 6.00
C MET A 157 -10.30 -19.17 5.15
N PRO A 158 -11.31 -18.28 5.19
CA PRO A 158 -12.52 -18.46 4.38
C PRO A 158 -12.24 -18.44 2.88
N PHE A 159 -11.29 -17.61 2.43
CA PHE A 159 -10.92 -17.51 1.02
C PHE A 159 -10.13 -18.73 0.55
N ILE A 160 -9.21 -19.24 1.35
CA ILE A 160 -8.43 -20.43 1.01
C ILE A 160 -9.36 -21.64 0.88
N GLU A 161 -10.30 -21.82 1.80
CA GLU A 161 -11.32 -22.88 1.72
C GLU A 161 -12.20 -22.72 0.47
N ALA A 162 -12.68 -21.49 0.19
CA ALA A 162 -13.47 -21.21 -1.00
C ALA A 162 -12.72 -21.51 -2.30
N LEU A 163 -11.44 -21.12 -2.40
CA LEU A 163 -10.58 -21.36 -3.56
C LEU A 163 -10.21 -22.84 -3.70
N GLY A 164 -10.05 -23.55 -2.58
CA GLY A 164 -9.89 -25.00 -2.55
C GLY A 164 -11.09 -25.69 -3.19
N GLN A 165 -12.30 -25.41 -2.72
CA GLN A 165 -13.55 -25.91 -3.30
C GLN A 165 -13.72 -25.48 -4.77
N PHE A 166 -13.37 -24.23 -5.08
CA PHE A 166 -13.46 -23.68 -6.43
C PHE A 166 -12.63 -24.47 -7.44
N SER A 167 -11.41 -24.86 -7.06
CA SER A 167 -10.52 -25.64 -7.93
C SER A 167 -11.15 -26.97 -8.37
N TYR A 168 -11.91 -27.63 -7.49
CA TYR A 168 -12.69 -28.83 -7.83
C TYR A 168 -13.93 -28.50 -8.68
N ARG A 169 -14.64 -27.41 -8.35
CA ARG A 169 -15.85 -26.96 -9.06
C ARG A 169 -15.58 -26.65 -10.53
N VAL A 170 -14.47 -25.97 -10.84
CA VAL A 170 -14.11 -25.62 -12.24
C VAL A 170 -13.48 -26.80 -13.00
N GLY A 171 -13.04 -27.83 -12.29
CA GLY A 171 -12.50 -29.06 -12.85
C GLY A 171 -11.03 -28.98 -13.29
N PRO A 172 -10.42 -30.15 -13.55
CA PRO A 172 -9.01 -30.25 -13.91
C PRO A 172 -8.71 -29.53 -15.23
N GLY A 173 -7.54 -28.93 -15.33
CA GLY A 173 -7.15 -28.18 -16.53
C GLY A 173 -7.73 -26.76 -16.62
N ASN A 174 -8.45 -26.28 -15.60
CA ASN A 174 -9.04 -24.94 -15.56
C ASN A 174 -8.51 -24.05 -14.42
N PHE A 175 -7.69 -24.60 -13.53
CA PHE A 175 -7.16 -23.89 -12.36
C PHE A 175 -5.65 -24.15 -12.23
N CYS A 176 -4.86 -23.09 -12.04
CA CYS A 176 -3.42 -23.15 -11.85
C CYS A 176 -3.05 -22.31 -10.62
N LEU A 177 -2.33 -22.89 -9.67
CA LEU A 177 -1.86 -22.22 -8.46
C LEU A 177 -0.38 -21.86 -8.54
N ILE A 178 -0.08 -20.57 -8.43
CA ILE A 178 1.25 -20.01 -8.31
C ILE A 178 1.45 -19.52 -6.88
N HIS A 179 2.42 -20.08 -6.16
CA HIS A 179 2.72 -19.68 -4.80
C HIS A 179 4.00 -18.84 -4.75
N VAL A 180 3.88 -17.58 -4.32
CA VAL A 180 5.00 -16.65 -4.18
C VAL A 180 5.59 -16.78 -2.78
N SER A 181 6.88 -17.09 -2.69
CA SER A 181 7.54 -17.36 -1.40
C SER A 181 8.94 -16.76 -1.33
N LEU A 182 9.37 -16.37 -0.13
CA LEU A 182 10.70 -15.80 0.11
C LEU A 182 11.76 -16.88 0.30
N VAL A 183 12.85 -16.78 -0.45
CA VAL A 183 14.10 -17.52 -0.23
C VAL A 183 15.16 -16.51 0.21
N PRO A 184 15.30 -16.26 1.53
CA PRO A 184 16.22 -15.25 2.01
C PRO A 184 17.68 -15.69 1.83
N VAL A 185 18.53 -14.72 1.52
CA VAL A 185 19.99 -14.87 1.50
C VAL A 185 20.54 -14.26 2.78
N LEU A 186 21.16 -15.08 3.63
CA LEU A 186 21.76 -14.57 4.87
C LEU A 186 23.15 -14.01 4.57
N ASN A 187 23.30 -12.68 4.56
CA ASN A 187 24.55 -12.00 4.20
C ASN A 187 25.81 -12.53 4.92
N VAL A 188 25.66 -13.02 6.16
CA VAL A 188 26.78 -13.57 6.96
C VAL A 188 27.36 -14.85 6.35
N VAL A 189 26.53 -15.65 5.66
CA VAL A 189 26.90 -16.98 5.14
C VAL A 189 26.83 -17.03 3.61
N GLY A 190 26.10 -16.11 2.97
CA GLY A 190 25.83 -16.12 1.52
C GLY A 190 24.87 -17.22 1.06
N GLU A 191 24.40 -18.08 1.96
CA GLU A 191 23.58 -19.25 1.63
C GLU A 191 22.10 -18.89 1.47
N GLN A 192 21.50 -19.36 0.38
CA GLN A 192 20.06 -19.28 0.11
C GLN A 192 19.27 -20.27 0.98
N LYS A 193 18.40 -19.76 1.85
CA LYS A 193 17.67 -20.59 2.81
C LYS A 193 16.28 -20.98 2.31
N THR A 194 16.09 -22.27 2.05
CA THR A 194 14.82 -22.82 1.52
C THR A 194 13.76 -23.12 2.56
N LYS A 195 14.11 -23.12 3.86
CA LYS A 195 13.21 -23.57 4.93
C LYS A 195 11.90 -22.76 5.01
N PRO A 196 11.91 -21.42 4.96
CA PRO A 196 10.67 -20.65 4.99
C PRO A 196 9.67 -21.08 3.91
N THR A 197 10.16 -21.27 2.67
CA THR A 197 9.34 -21.77 1.57
C THR A 197 8.77 -23.16 1.80
N GLN A 198 9.56 -24.08 2.38
CA GLN A 198 9.09 -25.44 2.73
C GLN A 198 7.94 -25.40 3.73
N HIS A 199 8.03 -24.56 4.76
CA HIS A 199 6.98 -24.40 5.76
C HIS A 199 5.72 -23.77 5.16
N SER A 200 5.90 -22.75 4.31
CA SER A 200 4.80 -22.09 3.60
C SER A 200 4.01 -23.06 2.72
N VAL A 201 4.70 -23.85 1.89
CA VAL A 201 4.06 -24.87 1.04
C VAL A 201 3.40 -25.97 1.87
N ARG A 202 3.97 -26.34 3.02
CA ARG A 202 3.31 -27.28 3.94
C ARG A 202 2.01 -26.71 4.51
N GLY A 203 2.00 -25.43 4.91
CA GLY A 203 0.81 -24.75 5.39
C GLY A 203 -0.28 -24.69 4.32
N LEU A 204 0.08 -24.24 3.11
CA LEU A 204 -0.82 -24.17 1.96
C LEU A 204 -1.48 -25.53 1.65
N ARG A 205 -0.69 -26.61 1.61
CA ARG A 205 -1.20 -27.99 1.41
C ARG A 205 -2.08 -28.46 2.55
N GLY A 206 -1.76 -28.09 3.79
CA GLY A 206 -2.60 -28.39 4.95
C GLY A 206 -3.99 -27.77 4.86
N LEU A 207 -4.14 -26.69 4.08
CA LEU A 207 -5.41 -26.02 3.80
C LEU A 207 -6.06 -26.48 2.48
N GLY A 208 -5.57 -27.57 1.87
CA GLY A 208 -6.19 -28.17 0.68
C GLY A 208 -5.73 -27.61 -0.67
N LEU A 209 -4.78 -26.67 -0.71
CA LEU A 209 -4.23 -26.11 -1.94
C LEU A 209 -2.81 -26.64 -2.21
N THR A 210 -2.54 -27.08 -3.44
CA THR A 210 -1.21 -27.56 -3.85
C THR A 210 -0.68 -26.68 -4.98
N PRO A 211 0.53 -26.10 -4.84
CA PRO A 211 1.06 -25.21 -5.87
C PRO A 211 1.51 -25.99 -7.10
N ASP A 212 1.10 -25.52 -8.27
CA ASP A 212 1.58 -26.02 -9.56
C ASP A 212 2.92 -25.39 -9.94
N ILE A 213 3.11 -24.13 -9.54
CA ILE A 213 4.30 -23.32 -9.80
C ILE A 213 4.72 -22.64 -8.50
N LEU A 214 6.03 -22.63 -8.25
CA LEU A 214 6.63 -21.96 -7.11
C LEU A 214 7.44 -20.76 -7.60
N ALA A 215 7.00 -19.55 -7.23
CA ALA A 215 7.69 -18.31 -7.55
C ALA A 215 8.52 -17.86 -6.33
N CYS A 216 9.83 -18.10 -6.37
CA CYS A 216 10.73 -17.82 -5.26
C CYS A 216 11.34 -16.41 -5.39
N ARG A 217 10.90 -15.49 -4.52
CA ARG A 217 11.54 -14.18 -4.36
C ARG A 217 12.87 -14.33 -3.63
N SER A 218 13.93 -13.77 -4.17
CA SER A 218 15.26 -13.72 -3.54
C SER A 218 16.01 -12.46 -3.98
N THR A 219 17.14 -12.15 -3.36
CA THR A 219 18.01 -11.05 -3.83
C THR A 219 18.82 -11.46 -5.05
N THR A 220 19.25 -12.73 -5.09
CA THR A 220 20.07 -13.30 -6.16
C THR A 220 19.37 -14.45 -6.87
N ARG A 221 19.90 -14.85 -8.03
CA ARG A 221 19.36 -16.00 -8.77
C ARG A 221 19.52 -17.29 -7.94
N LEU A 222 18.49 -18.12 -7.89
CA LEU A 222 18.56 -19.40 -7.18
C LEU A 222 19.57 -20.34 -7.82
N GLU A 223 20.39 -20.97 -6.98
CA GLU A 223 21.28 -22.04 -7.40
C GLU A 223 20.48 -23.32 -7.76
N GLU A 224 21.03 -24.16 -8.64
CA GLU A 224 20.35 -25.38 -9.09
C GLU A 224 20.17 -26.42 -7.96
N ASN A 225 21.10 -26.48 -7.00
CA ASN A 225 20.97 -27.29 -5.78
C ASN A 225 19.77 -26.84 -4.91
N VAL A 226 19.51 -25.53 -4.84
CA VAL A 226 18.43 -24.90 -4.08
C VAL A 226 17.10 -25.20 -4.76
N LYS A 227 17.04 -25.09 -6.10
CA LYS A 227 15.88 -25.52 -6.88
C LYS A 227 15.59 -27.02 -6.73
N ALA A 228 16.60 -27.87 -6.83
CA ALA A 228 16.46 -29.31 -6.63
C ALA A 228 15.93 -29.65 -5.23
N LYS A 229 16.44 -28.97 -4.20
CA LYS A 229 15.97 -29.10 -2.82
C LYS A 229 14.51 -28.66 -2.69
N LEU A 230 14.16 -27.49 -3.21
CA LEU A 230 12.77 -27.02 -3.20
C LEU A 230 11.84 -27.98 -3.94
N SER A 231 12.25 -28.50 -5.09
CA SER A 231 11.48 -29.49 -5.85
C SER A 231 11.16 -30.73 -5.01
N GLN A 232 12.18 -31.30 -4.35
CA GLN A 232 12.03 -32.48 -3.51
C GLN A 232 11.15 -32.23 -2.27
N PHE A 233 11.27 -31.08 -1.60
CA PHE A 233 10.53 -30.82 -0.36
C PHE A 233 9.11 -30.26 -0.59
N CYS A 234 8.92 -29.50 -1.66
CA CYS A 234 7.64 -28.86 -1.99
C CYS A 234 6.79 -29.71 -2.94
N HIS A 235 7.36 -30.76 -3.56
CA HIS A 235 6.72 -31.62 -4.57
C HIS A 235 6.27 -30.85 -5.82
N VAL A 236 7.08 -29.88 -6.25
CA VAL A 236 6.87 -29.09 -7.47
C VAL A 236 7.99 -29.46 -8.46
N PRO A 237 7.72 -29.73 -9.75
CA PRO A 237 8.76 -30.00 -10.73
C PRO A 237 9.79 -28.86 -10.78
N GLY A 238 11.09 -29.17 -10.89
CA GLY A 238 12.15 -28.15 -10.87
C GLY A 238 11.99 -27.06 -11.94
N GLU A 239 11.48 -27.44 -13.11
CA GLU A 239 11.12 -26.54 -14.22
C GLU A 239 9.95 -25.59 -13.90
N ASN A 240 9.11 -25.91 -12.92
CA ASN A 240 8.03 -25.04 -12.43
C ASN A 240 8.49 -24.19 -11.22
N ILE A 241 9.78 -24.19 -10.88
CA ILE A 241 10.36 -23.33 -9.83
C ILE A 241 11.01 -22.12 -10.49
N ILE A 242 10.28 -21.01 -10.42
CA ILE A 242 10.67 -19.73 -11.01
C ILE A 242 11.42 -18.91 -9.97
N THR A 243 12.53 -18.31 -10.39
CA THR A 243 13.28 -17.37 -9.57
C THR A 243 12.85 -15.94 -9.89
N LEU A 244 12.45 -15.19 -8.85
CA LEU A 244 12.21 -13.76 -8.92
C LEU A 244 13.31 -13.06 -8.12
N PHE A 245 14.39 -12.67 -8.77
CA PHE A 245 15.48 -11.94 -8.12
C PHE A 245 15.29 -10.42 -8.23
N ASP A 246 16.10 -9.64 -7.50
CA ASP A 246 16.03 -8.18 -7.57
C ASP A 246 16.45 -7.70 -8.97
N VAL A 247 15.57 -6.90 -9.60
CA VAL A 247 15.76 -6.35 -10.94
C VAL A 247 15.81 -4.81 -10.85
N PRO A 248 16.53 -4.13 -11.77
CA PRO A 248 16.71 -2.68 -11.68
C PRO A 248 15.41 -1.90 -11.84
N ASN A 249 14.45 -2.45 -12.60
CA ASN A 249 13.10 -1.90 -12.71
C ASN A 249 12.07 -3.03 -12.90
N ILE A 250 10.82 -2.80 -12.48
CA ILE A 250 9.76 -3.83 -12.47
C ILE A 250 9.34 -4.31 -13.86
N TRP A 251 9.67 -3.59 -14.93
CA TRP A 251 9.32 -4.01 -16.29
C TRP A 251 10.18 -5.19 -16.79
N HIS A 252 11.24 -5.54 -16.06
CA HIS A 252 11.99 -6.78 -16.28
C HIS A 252 11.26 -8.04 -15.80
N ILE A 253 10.28 -7.93 -14.89
CA ILE A 253 9.63 -9.13 -14.31
C ILE A 253 8.89 -9.96 -15.37
N PRO A 254 8.10 -9.39 -16.31
CA PRO A 254 7.52 -10.16 -17.41
C PRO A 254 8.58 -10.87 -18.29
N LEU A 255 9.72 -10.24 -18.52
CA LEU A 255 10.83 -10.81 -19.30
C LEU A 255 11.48 -11.97 -18.55
N LEU A 256 11.71 -11.80 -17.25
CA LEU A 256 12.25 -12.82 -16.36
C LEU A 256 11.35 -14.06 -16.29
N LEU A 257 10.03 -13.87 -16.33
CA LEU A 257 9.05 -14.96 -16.39
C LEU A 257 9.08 -15.69 -17.74
N ARG A 258 9.15 -14.95 -18.86
CA ARG A 258 9.30 -15.51 -20.21
C ARG A 258 10.57 -16.36 -20.32
N ASP A 259 11.69 -15.82 -19.87
CA ASP A 259 13.01 -16.45 -20.03
C ASP A 259 13.12 -17.74 -19.19
N GLN A 260 12.33 -17.85 -18.12
CA GLN A 260 12.18 -19.06 -17.31
C GLN A 260 11.00 -19.94 -17.74
N LYS A 261 10.39 -19.68 -18.90
CA LYS A 261 9.31 -20.48 -19.50
C LYS A 261 8.08 -20.63 -18.59
N ALA A 262 7.77 -19.60 -17.80
CA ALA A 262 6.61 -19.61 -16.91
C ALA A 262 5.29 -19.81 -17.67
N HIS A 263 5.17 -19.27 -18.88
CA HIS A 263 4.00 -19.45 -19.75
C HIS A 263 3.80 -20.91 -20.17
N GLU A 264 4.88 -21.62 -20.53
CA GLU A 264 4.82 -23.04 -20.87
C GLU A 264 4.33 -23.89 -19.69
N ALA A 265 4.80 -23.58 -18.48
CA ALA A 265 4.32 -24.24 -17.26
C ALA A 265 2.82 -24.02 -17.04
N ILE A 266 2.35 -22.77 -17.18
CA ILE A 266 0.93 -22.43 -17.06
C ILE A 266 0.10 -23.13 -18.15
N PHE A 267 0.59 -23.21 -19.38
CA PHE A 267 -0.14 -23.84 -20.48
C PHE A 267 -0.34 -25.33 -20.30
N ARG A 268 0.65 -26.02 -19.73
CA ARG A 268 0.53 -27.45 -19.40
C ARG A 268 -0.52 -27.70 -18.32
N VAL A 269 -0.58 -26.83 -17.31
CA VAL A 269 -1.57 -26.94 -16.23
C VAL A 269 -2.98 -26.60 -16.74
N LEU A 270 -3.12 -25.59 -17.59
CA LEU A 270 -4.42 -25.07 -18.04
C LEU A 270 -4.91 -25.63 -19.39
N ASN A 271 -4.20 -26.58 -19.98
CA ASN A 271 -4.47 -27.13 -21.31
C ASN A 271 -4.58 -26.05 -22.40
N LEU A 272 -3.62 -25.11 -22.44
CA LEU A 272 -3.61 -23.97 -23.37
C LEU A 272 -2.60 -24.11 -24.53
N SER A 273 -1.79 -25.17 -24.56
CA SER A 273 -0.67 -25.33 -25.52
C SER A 273 -1.07 -25.35 -27.00
N GLY A 274 -2.34 -25.57 -27.34
CA GLY A 274 -2.84 -25.54 -28.72
C GLY A 274 -3.57 -24.25 -29.11
N VAL A 275 -3.75 -23.32 -28.17
CA VAL A 275 -4.51 -22.08 -28.36
C VAL A 275 -3.62 -20.85 -28.23
N ALA A 276 -2.70 -20.88 -27.26
CA ALA A 276 -1.80 -19.77 -26.99
C ALA A 276 -0.55 -19.83 -27.90
N ARG A 277 -0.06 -18.66 -28.30
CA ARG A 277 1.19 -18.50 -29.05
C ARG A 277 2.36 -18.19 -28.12
N GLU A 278 3.58 -18.19 -28.68
CA GLU A 278 4.74 -17.66 -27.96
C GLU A 278 4.55 -16.17 -27.60
N PRO A 279 5.05 -15.73 -26.44
CA PRO A 279 4.85 -14.37 -25.94
C PRO A 279 5.67 -13.35 -26.75
N VAL A 280 4.97 -12.38 -27.34
CA VAL A 280 5.60 -11.22 -27.98
C VAL A 280 5.75 -10.09 -26.97
N LEU A 281 6.98 -9.83 -26.52
CA LEU A 281 7.30 -8.84 -25.48
C LEU A 281 8.29 -7.75 -25.93
N ASP A 282 8.49 -7.55 -27.24
CA ASP A 282 9.49 -6.62 -27.79
C ASP A 282 9.35 -5.20 -27.24
N GLU A 283 8.12 -4.70 -27.11
CA GLU A 283 7.83 -3.38 -26.54
C GLU A 283 8.22 -3.30 -25.06
N TRP A 284 7.95 -4.36 -24.29
CA TRP A 284 8.32 -4.46 -22.89
C TRP A 284 9.84 -4.53 -22.71
N THR A 285 10.52 -5.30 -23.56
CA THR A 285 11.99 -5.39 -23.59
C THR A 285 12.60 -4.03 -23.87
N ARG A 286 12.19 -3.35 -24.95
CA ARG A 286 12.67 -2.01 -25.28
C ARG A 286 12.45 -1.00 -24.15
N ARG A 287 11.29 -1.07 -23.47
CA ARG A 287 10.96 -0.16 -22.37
C ARG A 287 11.84 -0.41 -21.14
N ALA A 288 12.02 -1.67 -20.75
CA ALA A 288 12.83 -2.05 -19.61
C ALA A 288 14.30 -1.62 -19.82
N GLU A 289 14.85 -1.90 -21.01
CA GLU A 289 16.21 -1.49 -21.39
C GLU A 289 16.36 0.03 -21.48
N LEU A 290 15.38 0.73 -22.07
CA LEU A 290 15.39 2.20 -22.12
C LEU A 290 15.49 2.77 -20.71
N CYS A 291 14.68 2.30 -19.76
CA CYS A 291 14.68 2.76 -18.39
C CYS A 291 16.05 2.65 -17.72
N ASP A 292 16.78 1.56 -17.96
CA ASP A 292 18.10 1.30 -17.37
C ASP A 292 19.20 2.20 -17.94
N THR A 293 19.02 2.71 -19.17
CA THR A 293 20.00 3.53 -19.88
C THR A 293 19.81 5.04 -19.69
N LEU A 294 18.81 5.47 -18.91
CA LEU A 294 18.56 6.89 -18.67
C LEU A 294 19.56 7.44 -17.64
N HIS A 295 20.33 8.46 -18.06
CA HIS A 295 21.35 9.08 -17.20
C HIS A 295 21.06 10.54 -16.87
N GLU A 296 20.42 11.28 -17.78
CA GLU A 296 20.13 12.71 -17.57
C GLU A 296 18.96 12.91 -16.61
N PRO A 297 19.18 13.51 -15.42
CA PRO A 297 18.13 13.62 -14.41
C PRO A 297 17.14 14.74 -14.71
N VAL A 298 15.89 14.54 -14.29
CA VAL A 298 14.88 15.59 -14.11
C VAL A 298 14.44 15.60 -12.66
N ARG A 299 14.61 16.74 -11.96
CA ARG A 299 14.31 16.87 -10.53
C ARG A 299 12.92 17.45 -10.33
N ILE A 300 12.02 16.68 -9.71
CA ILE A 300 10.66 17.09 -9.41
C ILE A 300 10.48 17.18 -7.89
N ALA A 301 10.14 18.36 -7.39
CA ALA A 301 9.74 18.53 -6.00
C ALA A 301 8.30 18.06 -5.81
N MET A 302 8.10 16.98 -5.05
CA MET A 302 6.79 16.50 -4.66
C MET A 302 6.42 17.07 -3.29
N VAL A 303 5.52 18.06 -3.27
CA VAL A 303 5.14 18.80 -2.06
C VAL A 303 3.90 18.18 -1.44
N GLY A 304 4.09 17.34 -0.42
CA GLY A 304 3.06 16.46 0.11
C GLY A 304 2.98 16.44 1.64
N LYS A 305 1.92 15.81 2.14
CA LYS A 305 1.71 15.53 3.58
C LYS A 305 2.44 14.28 4.05
N TYR A 306 2.50 13.24 3.21
CA TYR A 306 3.01 11.90 3.51
C TYR A 306 4.38 11.62 2.88
N THR A 307 5.36 12.50 3.08
CA THR A 307 6.69 12.37 2.44
C THR A 307 7.54 11.22 2.97
N GLY A 308 7.23 10.68 4.15
CA GLY A 308 7.93 9.54 4.75
C GLY A 308 7.45 8.16 4.27
N LEU A 309 6.34 8.09 3.53
CA LEU A 309 5.82 6.83 2.98
C LEU A 309 5.57 7.00 1.47
N SER A 310 6.45 6.42 0.66
CA SER A 310 6.34 6.42 -0.80
C SER A 310 5.02 5.80 -1.29
N ASP A 311 4.51 4.80 -0.59
CA ASP A 311 3.27 4.07 -0.94
C ASP A 311 2.01 4.95 -0.89
N SER A 312 2.02 6.04 -0.12
CA SER A 312 0.91 6.99 -0.07
C SER A 312 0.73 7.79 -1.36
N TYR A 313 1.71 7.77 -2.28
CA TYR A 313 1.67 8.46 -3.57
C TYR A 313 2.15 7.58 -4.73
N LEU A 314 2.02 6.26 -4.62
CA LEU A 314 2.59 5.33 -5.59
C LEU A 314 2.08 5.60 -7.01
N SER A 315 0.80 5.91 -7.19
CA SER A 315 0.24 6.21 -8.52
C SER A 315 0.87 7.43 -9.15
N VAL A 316 1.10 8.49 -8.37
CA VAL A 316 1.79 9.71 -8.80
C VAL A 316 3.23 9.39 -9.21
N LEU A 317 3.95 8.60 -8.41
CA LEU A 317 5.31 8.16 -8.73
C LEU A 317 5.37 7.33 -10.02
N LYS A 318 4.45 6.38 -10.21
CA LYS A 318 4.37 5.61 -11.46
C LYS A 318 4.06 6.51 -12.65
N ALA A 319 3.16 7.48 -12.50
CA ALA A 319 2.83 8.42 -13.57
C ALA A 319 4.01 9.33 -13.94
N LEU A 320 4.74 9.85 -12.96
CA LEU A 320 5.99 10.60 -13.17
C LEU A 320 7.04 9.75 -13.89
N LEU A 321 7.18 8.48 -13.50
CA LEU A 321 8.14 7.61 -14.16
C LEU A 321 7.76 7.32 -15.60
N HIS A 322 6.49 6.99 -15.87
CA HIS A 322 6.01 6.77 -17.24
C HIS A 322 6.32 7.99 -18.13
N ALA A 323 6.04 9.19 -17.62
CA ALA A 323 6.32 10.44 -18.33
C ALA A 323 7.83 10.70 -18.49
N SER A 324 8.64 10.41 -17.48
CA SER A 324 10.09 10.60 -17.52
C SER A 324 10.77 9.67 -18.52
N VAL A 325 10.36 8.40 -18.56
CA VAL A 325 10.85 7.43 -19.55
C VAL A 325 10.46 7.85 -20.96
N ALA A 326 9.24 8.33 -21.18
CA ALA A 326 8.81 8.87 -22.47
C ALA A 326 9.67 10.08 -22.89
N CYS A 327 9.96 11.00 -21.97
CA CYS A 327 10.81 12.17 -22.22
C CYS A 327 12.32 11.86 -22.19
N ARG A 328 12.72 10.58 -22.06
CA ARG A 328 14.14 10.14 -21.97
C ARG A 328 14.93 10.84 -20.86
N ARG A 329 14.38 10.87 -19.65
CA ARG A 329 15.00 11.43 -18.45
C ARG A 329 14.96 10.47 -17.27
N LYS A 330 16.04 10.44 -16.49
CA LYS A 330 16.09 9.74 -15.20
C LYS A 330 15.28 10.54 -14.19
N LEU A 331 14.19 9.98 -13.68
CA LEU A 331 13.36 10.65 -12.68
C LEU A 331 14.13 10.79 -11.36
N SER A 332 14.18 11.99 -10.80
CA SER A 332 14.63 12.27 -9.44
C SER A 332 13.50 13.00 -8.70
N VAL A 333 12.97 12.39 -7.64
CA VAL A 333 11.89 12.99 -6.85
C VAL A 333 12.44 13.49 -5.52
N ASP A 334 12.31 14.79 -5.29
CA ASP A 334 12.63 15.41 -4.02
C ASP A 334 11.36 15.52 -3.18
N TRP A 335 11.32 14.81 -2.06
CA TRP A 335 10.18 14.78 -1.16
C TRP A 335 10.19 16.00 -0.23
N VAL A 336 9.24 16.91 -0.43
CA VAL A 336 9.17 18.16 0.34
C VAL A 336 7.96 18.09 1.28
N PRO A 337 8.16 17.92 2.60
CA PRO A 337 7.07 17.95 3.56
C PRO A 337 6.42 19.33 3.54
N ALA A 338 5.12 19.40 3.26
CA ALA A 338 4.46 20.69 3.10
C ALA A 338 4.48 21.53 4.40
N SER A 339 4.39 20.90 5.57
CA SER A 339 4.51 21.58 6.87
C SER A 339 5.85 22.29 7.05
N ASP A 340 6.92 21.74 6.48
CA ASP A 340 8.27 22.29 6.64
C ASP A 340 8.47 23.55 5.77
N LEU A 341 7.54 23.89 4.88
CA LEU A 341 7.57 25.13 4.11
C LEU A 341 6.89 26.31 4.83
N GLU A 342 6.13 26.04 5.89
CA GLU A 342 5.33 27.05 6.60
C GLU A 342 6.21 27.90 7.54
N ASP A 343 5.80 29.15 7.77
CA ASP A 343 6.55 30.09 8.61
C ASP A 343 6.74 29.57 10.05
N ALA A 344 5.77 28.83 10.59
CA ALA A 344 5.89 28.18 11.89
C ALA A 344 7.08 27.21 11.96
N ALA A 345 7.39 26.51 10.87
CA ALA A 345 8.54 25.61 10.81
C ALA A 345 9.88 26.36 10.80
N GLU A 346 9.92 27.63 10.37
CA GLU A 346 11.13 28.45 10.47
C GLU A 346 11.52 28.68 11.94
N GLU A 347 10.53 28.85 12.82
CA GLU A 347 10.73 29.03 14.25
C GLU A 347 10.95 27.69 14.98
N GLU A 348 10.11 26.68 14.69
CA GLU A 348 10.12 25.39 15.39
C GLU A 348 11.29 24.48 14.96
N ASN A 349 11.61 24.47 13.66
CA ASN A 349 12.67 23.64 13.10
C ASN A 349 13.36 24.31 11.89
N PRO A 350 14.23 25.31 12.14
CA PRO A 350 14.86 26.10 11.08
C PRO A 350 15.70 25.27 10.09
N GLU A 351 16.24 24.12 10.51
CA GLU A 351 17.04 23.25 9.63
C GLU A 351 16.15 22.56 8.59
N ASN A 352 15.04 21.96 9.03
CA ASN A 352 14.06 21.34 8.13
C ASN A 352 13.46 22.38 7.18
N TYR A 353 13.13 23.57 7.69
CA TYR A 353 12.59 24.66 6.88
C TYR A 353 13.55 25.04 5.74
N ARG A 354 14.83 25.29 6.06
CA ARG A 354 15.85 25.62 5.05
C ARG A 354 16.05 24.48 4.06
N ALA A 355 16.06 23.24 4.52
CA ALA A 355 16.20 22.06 3.66
C ALA A 355 15.02 21.94 2.68
N ALA A 356 13.77 22.05 3.17
CA ALA A 356 12.56 21.99 2.37
C ALA A 356 12.53 23.08 1.28
N TRP A 357 12.82 24.34 1.66
CA TRP A 357 12.91 25.44 0.71
C TRP A 357 14.06 25.29 -0.28
N SER A 358 15.20 24.72 0.14
CA SER A 358 16.33 24.43 -0.75
C SER A 358 15.94 23.40 -1.82
N MET A 359 15.30 22.29 -1.42
CA MET A 359 14.80 21.26 -2.34
C MET A 359 13.80 21.87 -3.34
N LEU A 360 12.83 22.64 -2.86
CA LEU A 360 11.84 23.29 -3.74
C LEU A 360 12.48 24.25 -4.75
N LYS A 361 13.48 25.04 -4.33
CA LYS A 361 14.18 26.03 -5.20
C LYS A 361 15.12 25.38 -6.22
N CYS A 362 15.59 24.16 -5.96
CA CYS A 362 16.50 23.41 -6.83
C CYS A 362 15.78 22.51 -7.83
N ALA A 363 14.47 22.30 -7.70
CA ALA A 363 13.71 21.45 -8.59
C ALA A 363 13.49 22.07 -9.98
N ASP A 364 13.47 21.22 -11.01
CA ASP A 364 13.13 21.59 -12.39
C ASP A 364 11.60 21.72 -12.58
N GLY A 365 10.81 21.12 -11.69
CA GLY A 365 9.35 21.21 -11.67
C GLY A 365 8.76 20.90 -10.29
N VAL A 366 7.55 21.40 -10.03
CA VAL A 366 6.83 21.26 -8.76
C VAL A 366 5.53 20.50 -8.99
N LEU A 367 5.29 19.48 -8.17
CA LEU A 367 4.04 18.72 -8.16
C LEU A 367 3.41 18.80 -6.77
N VAL A 368 2.15 19.24 -6.72
CA VAL A 368 1.33 19.20 -5.50
C VAL A 368 0.22 18.16 -5.71
N PRO A 369 0.28 16.99 -5.04
CA PRO A 369 -0.70 15.94 -5.21
C PRO A 369 -1.99 16.25 -4.43
N GLY A 370 -2.98 15.37 -4.60
CA GLY A 370 -4.21 15.39 -3.79
C GLY A 370 -3.94 15.28 -2.30
N GLY A 371 -4.95 15.57 -1.49
CA GLY A 371 -4.88 15.43 -0.04
C GLY A 371 -6.18 15.84 0.63
N PHE A 372 -6.22 15.71 1.96
CA PHE A 372 -7.37 16.05 2.77
C PHE A 372 -6.94 16.60 4.14
N GLY A 373 -7.81 17.43 4.71
CA GLY A 373 -7.57 18.11 5.97
C GLY A 373 -6.65 19.33 5.83
N ASP A 374 -6.55 20.08 6.92
CA ASP A 374 -5.89 21.38 7.06
C ASP A 374 -4.35 21.33 7.06
N ARG A 375 -3.77 20.24 7.54
CA ARG A 375 -2.32 20.11 7.72
C ARG A 375 -1.53 20.26 6.43
N GLY A 376 -0.58 21.20 6.41
CA GLY A 376 0.33 21.43 5.29
C GLY A 376 -0.31 22.17 4.12
N VAL A 377 -1.54 22.67 4.25
CA VAL A 377 -2.21 23.42 3.18
C VAL A 377 -1.49 24.73 2.90
N GLN A 378 -1.02 25.44 3.93
CA GLN A 378 -0.31 26.71 3.75
C GLN A 378 1.02 26.50 3.02
N GLY A 379 1.77 25.45 3.38
CA GLY A 379 2.99 25.10 2.67
C GLY A 379 2.77 24.79 1.17
N LYS A 380 1.65 24.13 0.83
CA LYS A 380 1.27 23.89 -0.58
C LYS A 380 0.93 25.17 -1.33
N ILE A 381 0.23 26.11 -0.68
CA ILE A 381 -0.05 27.45 -1.23
C ILE A 381 1.27 28.20 -1.49
N LEU A 382 2.22 28.15 -0.55
CA LEU A 382 3.54 28.75 -0.72
C LEU A 382 4.34 28.12 -1.87
N ALA A 383 4.26 26.80 -2.04
CA ALA A 383 4.88 26.12 -3.17
C ALA A 383 4.29 26.53 -4.53
N ALA A 384 2.96 26.64 -4.63
CA ALA A 384 2.29 27.14 -5.83
C ALA A 384 2.70 28.59 -6.15
N LYS A 385 2.81 29.44 -5.11
CA LYS A 385 3.26 30.83 -5.24
C LYS A 385 4.68 30.89 -5.79
N TYR A 386 5.58 30.12 -5.18
CA TYR A 386 6.97 30.05 -5.60
C TYR A 386 7.07 29.65 -7.07
N ALA A 387 6.34 28.60 -7.48
CA ALA A 387 6.34 28.13 -8.85
C ALA A 387 5.85 29.21 -9.83
N ARG A 388 4.71 29.85 -9.53
CA ARG A 388 4.12 30.92 -10.34
C ARG A 388 5.06 32.12 -10.53
N GLU A 389 5.66 32.60 -9.44
CA GLU A 389 6.50 33.80 -9.44
C GLU A 389 7.86 33.56 -10.10
N ASN A 390 8.41 32.34 -9.96
CA ASN A 390 9.73 31.99 -10.47
C ASN A 390 9.68 31.26 -11.83
N LYS A 391 8.49 31.15 -12.44
CA LYS A 391 8.25 30.47 -13.73
C LYS A 391 8.70 29.01 -13.73
N VAL A 392 8.59 28.31 -12.59
CA VAL A 392 8.93 26.89 -12.46
C VAL A 392 7.70 26.05 -12.85
N PRO A 393 7.83 25.08 -13.77
CA PRO A 393 6.73 24.20 -14.15
C PRO A 393 5.95 23.63 -12.95
N TYR A 394 4.64 23.77 -12.96
CA TYR A 394 3.75 23.38 -11.86
C TYR A 394 2.62 22.48 -12.33
N LEU A 395 2.40 21.38 -11.61
CA LEU A 395 1.21 20.53 -11.72
C LEU A 395 0.52 20.39 -10.36
N GLY A 396 -0.70 20.90 -10.25
CA GLY A 396 -1.57 20.70 -9.08
C GLY A 396 -2.63 19.64 -9.36
N ILE A 397 -2.73 18.62 -8.51
CA ILE A 397 -3.72 17.53 -8.66
C ILE A 397 -4.73 17.61 -7.51
N CYS A 398 -6.02 17.65 -7.84
CA CYS A 398 -7.13 17.71 -6.88
C CYS A 398 -6.93 18.90 -5.91
N LEU A 399 -6.58 18.62 -4.64
CA LEU A 399 -6.19 19.66 -3.68
C LEU A 399 -5.07 20.58 -4.19
N GLY A 400 -4.12 20.09 -4.99
CA GLY A 400 -3.10 20.93 -5.60
C GLY A 400 -3.69 22.05 -6.46
N MET A 401 -4.67 21.75 -7.31
CA MET A 401 -5.41 22.75 -8.09
C MET A 401 -6.10 23.77 -7.16
N GLN A 402 -6.75 23.30 -6.10
CA GLN A 402 -7.43 24.17 -5.15
C GLN A 402 -6.45 25.13 -4.46
N THR A 403 -5.29 24.63 -4.01
CA THR A 403 -4.26 25.49 -3.40
C THR A 403 -3.68 26.51 -4.36
N ALA A 404 -3.58 26.20 -5.66
CA ALA A 404 -3.17 27.17 -6.68
C ALA A 404 -4.23 28.28 -6.88
N VAL A 405 -5.53 27.96 -6.82
CA VAL A 405 -6.61 28.97 -6.84
C VAL A 405 -6.54 29.86 -5.61
N LEU A 406 -6.37 29.28 -4.41
CA LEU A 406 -6.26 30.03 -3.16
C LEU A 406 -5.03 30.95 -3.16
N GLU A 407 -3.89 30.45 -3.63
CA GLU A 407 -2.68 31.25 -3.81
C GLU A 407 -2.92 32.46 -4.69
N PHE A 408 -3.51 32.24 -5.87
CA PHE A 408 -3.75 33.30 -6.84
C PHE A 408 -4.71 34.36 -6.29
N ALA A 409 -5.76 33.93 -5.57
CA ALA A 409 -6.70 34.82 -4.91
C ALA A 409 -6.02 35.71 -3.85
N ARG A 410 -5.09 35.15 -3.07
CA ARG A 410 -4.36 35.90 -2.03
C ARG A 410 -3.31 36.84 -2.61
N SER A 411 -2.47 36.33 -3.51
CA SER A 411 -1.29 37.04 -4.00
C SER A 411 -1.60 38.02 -5.14
N VAL A 412 -2.49 37.65 -6.06
CA VAL A 412 -2.77 38.43 -7.28
C VAL A 412 -4.01 39.31 -7.11
N LEU A 413 -5.10 38.75 -6.58
CA LEU A 413 -6.34 39.50 -6.36
C LEU A 413 -6.37 40.25 -5.02
N GLY A 414 -5.45 39.95 -4.09
CA GLY A 414 -5.32 40.63 -2.81
C GLY A 414 -6.30 40.18 -1.71
N PHE A 415 -7.07 39.10 -1.93
CA PHE A 415 -7.98 38.54 -0.92
C PHE A 415 -7.18 37.71 0.10
N GLN A 416 -6.57 38.35 1.09
CA GLN A 416 -5.75 37.66 2.10
C GLN A 416 -6.52 36.57 2.87
N ASP A 417 -7.82 36.78 3.07
CA ASP A 417 -8.74 35.84 3.74
C ASP A 417 -9.26 34.73 2.80
N ALA A 418 -8.85 34.68 1.53
CA ALA A 418 -9.32 33.66 0.59
C ALA A 418 -9.00 32.25 1.10
N ASN A 419 -10.04 31.42 1.24
CA ASN A 419 -9.89 30.08 1.78
C ASN A 419 -10.88 29.07 1.19
N SER A 420 -10.66 27.80 1.49
CA SER A 420 -11.63 26.72 1.27
C SER A 420 -12.51 26.59 2.50
N THR A 421 -13.81 26.36 2.30
CA THR A 421 -14.73 26.02 3.39
C THR A 421 -14.42 24.66 4.03
N GLU A 422 -13.52 23.86 3.44
CA GLU A 422 -12.98 22.64 4.08
C GLU A 422 -12.09 22.98 5.29
N PHE A 423 -11.26 24.01 5.16
CA PHE A 423 -10.22 24.34 6.14
C PHE A 423 -10.66 25.47 7.08
N ASP A 424 -11.44 26.41 6.55
CA ASP A 424 -11.98 27.53 7.29
C ASP A 424 -13.44 27.77 6.86
N PRO A 425 -14.42 27.18 7.56
CA PRO A 425 -15.83 27.37 7.26
C PRO A 425 -16.31 28.82 7.41
N GLU A 426 -15.59 29.66 8.16
CA GLU A 426 -16.00 31.03 8.51
C GLU A 426 -15.34 32.09 7.60
N THR A 427 -14.57 31.69 6.58
CA THR A 427 -13.93 32.64 5.64
C THR A 427 -14.97 33.55 4.98
N LYS A 428 -14.68 34.85 4.91
CA LYS A 428 -15.52 35.83 4.21
C LYS A 428 -15.30 35.78 2.69
N SER A 429 -14.24 35.11 2.26
CA SER A 429 -13.84 34.98 0.86
C SER A 429 -13.74 33.49 0.46
N PRO A 430 -14.86 32.75 0.40
CA PRO A 430 -14.85 31.34 0.02
C PRO A 430 -14.59 31.20 -1.48
N PHE A 431 -13.35 30.85 -1.83
CA PHE A 431 -12.93 30.57 -3.22
C PHE A 431 -13.09 29.09 -3.59
N VAL A 432 -13.12 28.22 -2.58
CA VAL A 432 -13.41 26.78 -2.73
C VAL A 432 -14.52 26.43 -1.76
N ILE A 433 -15.57 25.77 -2.25
CA ILE A 433 -16.80 25.49 -1.49
C ILE A 433 -17.17 24.02 -1.56
N PHE A 434 -17.88 23.55 -0.54
CA PHE A 434 -18.47 22.21 -0.55
C PHE A 434 -19.58 22.13 -1.60
N MET A 435 -19.38 21.31 -2.64
CA MET A 435 -20.32 21.15 -3.75
C MET A 435 -20.44 19.65 -4.12
N PRO A 436 -21.10 18.86 -3.26
CA PRO A 436 -21.24 17.42 -3.49
C PRO A 436 -22.08 17.13 -4.74
N GLU A 437 -21.97 15.91 -5.27
CA GLU A 437 -22.90 15.43 -6.28
C GLU A 437 -24.22 15.02 -5.62
N GLY A 438 -25.34 15.37 -6.26
CA GLY A 438 -26.65 14.84 -5.89
C GLY A 438 -26.82 13.43 -6.46
N SER A 439 -27.20 12.47 -5.62
CA SER A 439 -27.52 11.12 -6.07
C SER A 439 -29.03 10.85 -5.98
N LYS A 440 -29.59 10.19 -7.00
CA LYS A 440 -30.99 9.70 -6.96
C LYS A 440 -31.12 8.41 -6.15
N THR A 441 -30.02 7.71 -5.90
CA THR A 441 -30.00 6.41 -5.21
C THR A 441 -29.45 6.50 -3.79
N HIS A 442 -28.65 7.52 -3.48
CA HIS A 442 -28.09 7.76 -2.15
C HIS A 442 -28.54 9.12 -1.63
N MET A 443 -29.16 9.15 -0.45
CA MET A 443 -29.55 10.40 0.21
C MET A 443 -28.31 11.09 0.82
N GLY A 444 -28.23 12.42 0.71
CA GLY A 444 -27.13 13.23 1.21
C GLY A 444 -26.19 13.76 0.13
N GLY A 445 -25.15 14.49 0.52
CA GLY A 445 -24.13 15.02 -0.38
C GLY A 445 -23.09 13.95 -0.71
N THR A 446 -23.20 13.31 -1.88
CA THR A 446 -22.25 12.28 -2.31
C THR A 446 -20.94 12.88 -2.84
N MET A 447 -19.83 12.13 -2.69
CA MET A 447 -18.54 12.51 -3.26
C MET A 447 -18.58 12.43 -4.79
N ARG A 448 -17.91 13.36 -5.48
CA ARG A 448 -17.64 13.23 -6.91
C ARG A 448 -16.58 12.17 -7.11
N LEU A 449 -16.99 11.02 -7.64
CA LEU A 449 -16.20 9.79 -7.61
C LEU A 449 -16.27 8.99 -8.92
N GLY A 450 -15.14 8.50 -9.38
CA GLY A 450 -15.01 7.69 -10.61
C GLY A 450 -14.83 8.54 -11.87
N SER A 451 -15.03 7.92 -13.03
CA SER A 451 -14.84 8.61 -14.32
C SER A 451 -15.92 9.67 -14.54
N ARG A 452 -15.51 10.88 -14.88
CA ARG A 452 -16.38 11.98 -15.32
C ARG A 452 -15.80 12.62 -16.55
N ARG A 453 -16.68 13.23 -17.34
CA ARG A 453 -16.31 13.93 -18.56
C ARG A 453 -15.98 15.39 -18.27
N THR A 454 -14.85 15.83 -18.82
CA THR A 454 -14.38 17.21 -18.79
C THR A 454 -14.26 17.73 -20.21
N TYR A 455 -14.95 18.82 -20.51
CA TYR A 455 -14.96 19.47 -21.83
C TYR A 455 -13.97 20.63 -21.84
N PHE A 456 -13.12 20.66 -22.86
CA PHE A 456 -12.23 21.80 -23.07
C PHE A 456 -13.02 22.99 -23.60
N GLN A 457 -12.92 24.11 -22.89
CA GLN A 457 -13.57 25.37 -23.24
C GLN A 457 -12.73 26.20 -24.22
N VAL A 458 -11.41 26.00 -24.18
CA VAL A 458 -10.43 26.69 -25.03
C VAL A 458 -9.69 25.64 -25.83
N LYS A 459 -9.75 25.71 -27.16
CA LYS A 459 -9.09 24.73 -28.05
C LYS A 459 -7.57 24.90 -28.10
N ASP A 460 -7.09 26.13 -27.97
CA ASP A 460 -5.66 26.47 -28.05
C ASP A 460 -5.00 26.57 -26.67
N CYS A 461 -5.40 25.72 -25.72
CA CYS A 461 -4.75 25.62 -24.42
C CYS A 461 -3.73 24.47 -24.38
N LYS A 462 -2.81 24.51 -23.40
CA LYS A 462 -1.76 23.48 -23.28
C LYS A 462 -2.36 22.12 -22.97
N SER A 463 -3.37 22.07 -22.09
CA SER A 463 -4.02 20.81 -21.72
C SER A 463 -4.68 20.14 -22.92
N ALA A 464 -5.45 20.88 -23.72
CA ALA A 464 -6.12 20.31 -24.90
C ALA A 464 -5.10 19.73 -25.89
N LYS A 465 -4.00 20.45 -26.15
CA LYS A 465 -2.91 19.97 -27.03
C LYS A 465 -2.23 18.71 -26.49
N LEU A 466 -1.94 18.65 -25.19
CA LEU A 466 -1.37 17.45 -24.54
C LEU A 466 -2.30 16.24 -24.67
N TYR A 467 -3.61 16.45 -24.63
CA TYR A 467 -4.64 15.42 -24.87
C TYR A 467 -5.02 15.25 -26.35
N GLY A 468 -4.13 15.67 -27.28
CA GLY A 468 -4.30 15.43 -28.72
C GLY A 468 -5.40 16.26 -29.39
N ASN A 469 -5.71 17.45 -28.86
CA ASN A 469 -6.81 18.32 -29.31
C ASN A 469 -8.20 17.68 -29.25
N SER A 470 -8.39 16.73 -28.32
CA SER A 470 -9.70 16.15 -28.03
C SER A 470 -10.68 17.23 -27.56
N SER A 471 -11.96 17.13 -27.90
CA SER A 471 -12.98 18.08 -27.42
C SER A 471 -13.34 17.87 -25.95
N PHE A 472 -13.17 16.65 -25.45
CA PHE A 472 -13.39 16.28 -24.06
C PHE A 472 -12.44 15.15 -23.68
N ILE A 473 -12.27 14.95 -22.38
CA ILE A 473 -11.56 13.82 -21.78
C ILE A 473 -12.43 13.20 -20.69
N ASP A 474 -12.25 11.91 -20.46
CA ASP A 474 -12.86 11.21 -19.34
C ASP A 474 -11.75 10.88 -18.34
N GLU A 475 -11.82 11.42 -17.13
CA GLU A 475 -10.80 11.26 -16.08
C GLU A 475 -11.43 10.90 -14.73
N ARG A 476 -10.64 10.36 -13.80
CA ARG A 476 -11.16 9.87 -12.51
C ARG A 476 -11.11 10.95 -11.44
N HIS A 477 -12.21 11.11 -10.70
CA HIS A 477 -12.33 12.06 -9.60
C HIS A 477 -12.46 11.34 -8.26
N ARG A 478 -12.02 12.02 -7.19
CA ARG A 478 -12.21 11.62 -5.80
C ARG A 478 -12.14 12.85 -4.89
N HIS A 479 -13.18 13.66 -4.89
CA HIS A 479 -13.22 14.89 -4.09
C HIS A 479 -14.65 15.36 -3.80
N ARG A 480 -14.79 16.37 -2.92
CA ARG A 480 -16.07 16.91 -2.45
C ARG A 480 -16.20 18.43 -2.58
N TYR A 481 -15.10 19.11 -2.83
CA TYR A 481 -15.01 20.57 -2.84
C TYR A 481 -14.67 21.04 -4.25
N GLU A 482 -15.24 22.16 -4.65
CA GLU A 482 -15.09 22.74 -5.98
C GLU A 482 -14.73 24.22 -5.88
N VAL A 483 -14.13 24.77 -6.93
CA VAL A 483 -13.97 26.23 -7.06
C VAL A 483 -15.35 26.88 -7.04
N ASN A 484 -15.52 27.93 -6.25
CA ASN A 484 -16.78 28.65 -6.14
C ASN A 484 -17.14 29.31 -7.49
N PRO A 485 -18.24 28.92 -8.16
CA PRO A 485 -18.63 29.48 -9.46
C PRO A 485 -18.77 31.00 -9.44
N ASP A 486 -19.18 31.58 -8.32
CA ASP A 486 -19.35 33.03 -8.16
C ASP A 486 -18.03 33.79 -8.21
N LYS A 487 -16.89 33.11 -8.01
CA LYS A 487 -15.54 33.68 -8.04
C LYS A 487 -14.83 33.46 -9.38
N VAL A 488 -15.39 32.66 -10.29
CA VAL A 488 -14.74 32.27 -11.55
C VAL A 488 -14.47 33.47 -12.45
N ALA A 489 -15.47 34.32 -12.70
CA ALA A 489 -15.30 35.49 -13.55
C ALA A 489 -14.23 36.46 -13.02
N LEU A 490 -14.10 36.57 -11.69
CA LEU A 490 -13.08 37.39 -11.05
C LEU A 490 -11.67 36.83 -11.30
N LEU A 491 -11.49 35.51 -11.14
CA LEU A 491 -10.22 34.82 -11.40
C LEU A 491 -9.82 34.91 -12.88
N GLU A 492 -10.77 34.71 -13.80
CA GLU A 492 -10.54 34.84 -15.25
C GLU A 492 -10.10 36.26 -15.63
N SER A 493 -10.74 37.28 -15.06
CA SER A 493 -10.40 38.68 -15.33
C SER A 493 -8.97 39.06 -14.90
N ALA A 494 -8.40 38.32 -13.96
CA ALA A 494 -7.05 38.52 -13.46
C ALA A 494 -6.00 37.62 -14.15
N GLY A 495 -6.40 36.79 -15.11
CA GLY A 495 -5.49 36.01 -15.96
C GLY A 495 -5.43 34.50 -15.67
N MET A 496 -6.20 33.97 -14.72
CA MET A 496 -6.33 32.53 -14.51
C MET A 496 -7.41 31.95 -15.42
N SER A 497 -7.03 31.12 -16.39
CA SER A 497 -7.96 30.56 -17.37
C SER A 497 -8.51 29.22 -16.89
N PHE A 498 -9.84 29.05 -16.93
CA PHE A 498 -10.49 27.75 -16.72
C PHE A 498 -10.69 27.03 -18.04
N THR A 499 -9.72 26.21 -18.43
CA THR A 499 -9.67 25.58 -19.75
C THR A 499 -10.50 24.31 -19.86
N GLY A 500 -10.87 23.70 -18.73
CA GLY A 500 -11.72 22.51 -18.67
C GLY A 500 -12.88 22.69 -17.68
N LYS A 501 -14.08 22.28 -18.08
CA LYS A 501 -15.30 22.31 -17.25
C LYS A 501 -16.06 21.00 -17.34
N ASP A 502 -16.89 20.72 -16.35
CA ASP A 502 -17.79 19.56 -16.37
C ASP A 502 -18.93 19.72 -17.38
N GLU A 503 -19.79 18.70 -17.51
CA GLU A 503 -20.97 18.71 -18.38
C GLU A 503 -21.94 19.87 -18.09
N SER A 504 -22.08 20.27 -16.83
CA SER A 504 -22.97 21.37 -16.45
C SER A 504 -22.37 22.74 -16.73
N GLY A 505 -21.05 22.81 -16.93
CA GLY A 505 -20.29 24.06 -17.01
C GLY A 505 -20.14 24.80 -15.69
N GLN A 506 -20.63 24.23 -14.58
CA GLN A 506 -20.58 24.85 -13.25
C GLN A 506 -19.29 24.51 -12.50
N ARG A 507 -18.73 23.33 -12.73
CA ARG A 507 -17.51 22.87 -12.05
C ARG A 507 -16.31 23.11 -12.94
N MET A 508 -15.32 23.74 -12.37
CA MET A 508 -14.06 24.04 -13.06
C MET A 508 -13.10 22.90 -12.82
N GLU A 509 -12.67 22.24 -13.90
CA GLU A 509 -11.91 20.98 -13.81
C GLU A 509 -10.43 21.15 -14.14
N ILE A 510 -10.08 22.17 -14.93
CA ILE A 510 -8.69 22.48 -15.30
C ILE A 510 -8.47 24.00 -15.24
N ILE A 511 -7.40 24.42 -14.56
CA ILE A 511 -6.87 25.78 -14.60
C ILE A 511 -5.54 25.83 -15.35
N GLU A 512 -5.31 26.93 -16.05
CA GLU A 512 -4.03 27.28 -16.67
C GLU A 512 -3.67 28.74 -16.42
N LEU A 513 -2.38 29.05 -16.31
CA LEU A 513 -1.87 30.41 -16.45
C LEU A 513 -1.19 30.54 -17.83
N PRO A 514 -1.83 31.22 -18.81
CA PRO A 514 -1.30 31.31 -20.18
C PRO A 514 0.13 31.87 -20.25
N ASP A 515 0.42 32.91 -19.46
CA ASP A 515 1.72 33.61 -19.42
C ASP A 515 2.83 32.84 -18.67
N HIS A 516 2.57 31.63 -18.21
CA HIS A 516 3.53 30.79 -17.49
C HIS A 516 3.97 29.60 -18.37
N PRO A 517 5.26 29.18 -18.40
CA PRO A 517 5.73 28.08 -19.23
C PRO A 517 4.85 26.83 -19.12
N PHE A 518 4.62 26.37 -17.89
CA PHE A 518 3.67 25.31 -17.58
C PHE A 518 3.12 25.52 -16.16
N PHE A 519 1.85 25.93 -16.03
CA PHE A 519 1.18 26.02 -14.73
C PHE A 519 -0.22 25.49 -14.92
N ILE A 520 -0.42 24.23 -14.57
CA ILE A 520 -1.68 23.51 -14.78
C ILE A 520 -2.14 22.95 -13.45
N GLY A 521 -3.42 23.17 -13.13
CA GLY A 521 -4.10 22.48 -12.04
C GLY A 521 -5.27 21.68 -12.61
N ALA A 522 -5.41 20.43 -12.20
CA ALA A 522 -6.52 19.56 -12.57
C ALA A 522 -7.25 19.06 -11.32
N GLN A 523 -8.58 19.03 -11.36
CA GLN A 523 -9.38 18.53 -10.24
C GLN A 523 -9.46 17.00 -10.22
N PHE A 524 -9.39 16.36 -11.38
CA PHE A 524 -9.27 14.91 -11.49
C PHE A 524 -7.86 14.43 -11.09
N HIS A 525 -7.73 13.12 -11.00
CA HIS A 525 -6.49 12.39 -10.71
C HIS A 525 -5.92 11.75 -11.99
N PRO A 526 -5.11 12.49 -12.78
CA PRO A 526 -4.52 12.00 -14.03
C PRO A 526 -3.58 10.79 -13.86
N GLU A 527 -3.13 10.52 -12.63
CA GLU A 527 -2.21 9.43 -12.28
C GLU A 527 -2.83 8.03 -12.39
N PHE A 528 -4.15 7.91 -12.19
CA PHE A 528 -4.84 6.61 -12.21
C PHE A 528 -4.94 6.02 -13.62
N LYS A 529 -5.01 6.88 -14.65
CA LYS A 529 -5.08 6.45 -16.06
C LYS A 529 -3.71 6.37 -16.75
N SER A 530 -2.61 6.72 -16.07
CA SER A 530 -1.27 6.57 -16.62
C SER A 530 -0.92 5.09 -16.87
N ARG A 531 -0.38 4.76 -18.05
CA ARG A 531 0.11 3.42 -18.42
C ARG A 531 1.57 3.50 -18.89
N PRO A 532 2.36 2.42 -18.80
CA PRO A 532 3.74 2.41 -19.31
C PRO A 532 3.85 2.67 -20.82
N GLY A 533 2.84 2.26 -21.61
CA GLY A 533 2.77 2.51 -23.06
C GLY A 533 1.99 3.77 -23.45
N SER A 534 1.21 4.33 -22.52
CA SER A 534 0.42 5.54 -22.70
C SER A 534 0.50 6.38 -21.42
N PRO A 535 1.61 7.12 -21.21
CA PRO A 535 1.78 7.95 -20.03
C PRO A 535 0.69 9.03 -19.95
N SER A 536 0.37 9.45 -18.73
CA SER A 536 -0.62 10.51 -18.51
C SER A 536 -0.17 11.85 -19.11
N ALA A 537 -1.05 12.50 -19.87
CA ALA A 537 -0.75 13.68 -20.67
C ALA A 537 -0.24 14.86 -19.84
N LEU A 538 -0.86 15.13 -18.68
CA LEU A 538 -0.44 16.23 -17.81
C LEU A 538 0.93 15.98 -17.14
N PHE A 539 1.25 14.72 -16.85
CA PHE A 539 2.58 14.34 -16.32
C PHE A 539 3.65 14.45 -17.41
N VAL A 540 3.36 14.05 -18.66
CA VAL A 540 4.26 14.29 -19.81
C VAL A 540 4.48 15.78 -19.99
N GLY A 541 3.42 16.59 -19.93
CA GLY A 541 3.53 18.05 -20.00
C GLY A 541 4.44 18.64 -18.93
N LEU A 542 4.33 18.18 -17.67
CA LEU A 542 5.19 18.63 -16.57
C LEU A 542 6.66 18.30 -16.84
N ILE A 543 6.98 17.05 -17.21
CA ILE A 543 8.36 16.62 -17.46
C ILE A 543 8.93 17.30 -18.70
N ALA A 544 8.15 17.42 -19.78
CA ALA A 544 8.57 18.11 -20.99
C ALA A 544 8.84 19.60 -20.70
N ALA A 545 8.03 20.25 -19.86
CA ALA A 545 8.27 21.63 -19.44
C ALA A 545 9.53 21.77 -18.58
N ALA A 546 9.72 20.88 -17.60
CA ALA A 546 10.89 20.85 -16.72
C ALA A 546 12.21 20.62 -17.48
N THR A 547 12.13 20.04 -18.68
CA THR A 547 13.29 19.68 -19.50
C THR A 547 13.46 20.58 -20.74
N GLY A 548 12.56 21.55 -20.95
CA GLY A 548 12.58 22.46 -22.10
C GLY A 548 12.13 21.84 -23.42
N GLN A 549 11.44 20.68 -23.37
CA GLN A 549 10.95 19.93 -24.53
C GLN A 549 9.47 20.18 -24.85
N LEU A 550 8.76 20.97 -24.02
CA LEU A 550 7.31 21.15 -24.14
C LEU A 550 6.87 21.68 -25.50
N ASP A 551 7.48 22.75 -26.01
CA ASP A 551 7.04 23.37 -27.27
C ASP A 551 7.18 22.40 -28.45
N ALA A 552 8.31 21.69 -28.52
CA ALA A 552 8.53 20.64 -29.52
C ALA A 552 7.50 19.51 -29.41
N PHE A 553 7.14 19.12 -28.18
CA PHE A 553 6.11 18.11 -27.92
C PHE A 553 4.70 18.56 -28.37
N LEU A 554 4.35 19.83 -28.13
CA LEU A 554 3.05 20.39 -28.52
C LEU A 554 2.92 20.56 -30.05
N GLU A 555 4.02 20.86 -30.75
CA GLU A 555 4.04 20.97 -32.22
C GLU A 555 4.02 19.61 -32.90
N ASN A 556 4.74 18.63 -32.36
CA ASN A 556 4.78 17.28 -32.91
C ASN A 556 4.89 16.21 -31.81
N PRO A 557 3.75 15.67 -31.34
CA PRO A 557 3.73 14.62 -30.30
C PRO A 557 4.50 13.35 -30.70
N SER A 558 4.69 13.12 -32.01
CA SER A 558 5.45 12.00 -32.59
C SER A 558 6.98 12.15 -32.47
N ILE A 559 7.51 13.36 -32.23
CA ILE A 559 8.96 13.63 -32.18
C ILE A 559 9.40 13.73 -30.72
N MET A 560 9.63 12.58 -30.08
CA MET A 560 10.40 12.51 -28.83
C MET A 560 11.88 12.25 -29.13
N HIS A 561 12.51 13.19 -29.84
CA HIS A 561 13.93 13.19 -30.16
C HIS A 561 14.65 14.41 -29.58
N ASP A 562 15.70 14.11 -28.81
CA ASP A 562 16.83 14.93 -28.35
C ASP A 562 16.74 16.45 -28.58
N VAL A 563 16.27 17.16 -27.55
CA VAL A 563 16.57 18.59 -27.37
C VAL A 563 17.54 18.72 -26.20
N PRO A 564 18.76 19.24 -26.40
CA PRO A 564 19.70 19.51 -25.30
C PRO A 564 19.18 20.66 -24.42
N LYS A 565 19.34 20.49 -23.09
CA LYS A 565 18.88 21.44 -22.06
C LYS A 565 19.57 22.81 -22.24
N ARG A 566 18.86 23.91 -21.94
CA ARG A 566 19.47 25.22 -21.63
C ARG A 566 20.25 25.07 -20.31
N GLU A 567 21.51 25.51 -20.26
CA GLU A 567 22.36 25.46 -19.06
C GLU A 567 21.63 26.07 -17.85
N SER A 568 21.24 25.23 -16.90
CA SER A 568 20.72 25.66 -15.59
C SER A 568 21.88 25.71 -14.59
N THR A 569 22.33 26.91 -14.22
CA THR A 569 23.40 27.17 -13.25
C THR A 569 22.97 26.97 -11.78
N LYS A 570 21.91 26.20 -11.50
CA LYS A 570 21.39 26.03 -10.13
C LYS A 570 21.95 24.77 -9.46
N CYS A 571 22.87 25.01 -8.53
CA CYS A 571 23.36 24.15 -7.45
C CYS A 571 23.97 22.79 -7.83
N ASN A 572 25.31 22.76 -7.93
CA ASN A 572 26.13 21.58 -7.68
C ASN A 572 26.28 21.39 -6.16
N HIS A 573 25.30 20.77 -5.52
CA HIS A 573 25.46 20.29 -4.15
C HIS A 573 25.01 18.83 -4.07
N ASP A 574 26.00 17.94 -3.92
CA ASP A 574 25.83 16.67 -3.20
C ASP A 574 25.59 17.03 -1.73
N VAL A 575 24.36 17.39 -1.39
CA VAL A 575 23.94 17.36 0.02
C VAL A 575 23.78 15.88 0.35
N SER A 576 24.76 15.33 1.07
CA SER A 576 24.62 14.02 1.68
C SER A 576 23.32 13.99 2.48
N VAL A 577 22.37 13.14 2.08
CA VAL A 577 21.15 12.85 2.82
C VAL A 577 21.57 12.19 4.14
N LYS A 578 21.89 13.00 5.14
CA LYS A 578 22.09 12.63 6.53
C LYS A 578 21.43 13.68 7.42
N SER A 579 20.10 13.70 7.43
CA SER A 579 19.35 14.35 8.53
C SER A 579 17.88 13.96 8.67
N TYR A 580 17.28 13.14 7.80
CA TYR A 580 15.93 12.61 8.04
C TYR A 580 15.89 11.24 8.75
N LEU A 581 17.05 10.69 9.13
CA LEU A 581 17.21 9.43 9.87
C LEU A 581 18.29 9.54 10.95
N SER A 582 18.18 10.47 11.91
CA SER A 582 19.04 10.44 13.10
C SER A 582 18.45 11.15 14.31
N LYS A 583 17.59 10.46 15.05
CA LYS A 583 17.51 10.58 16.52
C LYS A 583 17.33 9.18 17.15
N SER A 584 18.35 8.33 17.00
CA SER A 584 18.81 7.40 18.05
C SER A 584 19.96 6.55 17.51
N THR A 585 21.20 6.92 17.78
CA THR A 585 22.34 5.99 17.96
C THR A 585 23.58 6.81 18.31
N ASN A 586 24.01 6.72 19.56
CA ASN A 586 25.37 7.05 19.96
C ASN A 586 26.25 5.81 19.75
N GLU A 587 27.47 6.06 19.26
CA GLU A 587 28.68 5.19 19.30
C GLU A 587 28.60 3.91 18.44
N ILE A 588 29.45 3.60 17.45
CA ILE A 588 30.92 3.55 17.39
C ILE A 588 31.36 3.61 15.91
N ALA A 589 32.49 4.27 15.62
CA ALA A 589 33.11 4.38 14.31
C ALA A 589 34.03 3.19 13.96
N ASN A 590 34.03 2.74 12.70
CA ASN A 590 35.20 2.65 11.81
C ASN A 590 34.91 1.81 10.55
N GLY A 591 35.16 2.37 9.36
CA GLY A 591 35.25 1.64 8.09
C GLY A 591 34.63 2.36 6.90
N HIS A 592 35.45 3.02 6.09
CA HIS A 592 35.08 3.63 4.81
C HIS A 592 34.65 2.59 3.76
N THR A 593 33.61 2.89 2.96
CA THR A 593 33.57 2.70 1.49
C THR A 593 32.35 3.43 0.89
N ASN A 594 32.56 4.01 -0.30
CA ASN A 594 31.59 4.80 -1.08
C ASN A 594 30.49 3.91 -1.69
N GLY A 595 29.23 4.36 -1.59
CA GLY A 595 28.09 3.81 -2.33
C GLY A 595 26.97 4.86 -2.39
N SER A 596 26.62 5.28 -3.61
CA SER A 596 25.59 6.26 -3.95
C SER A 596 24.17 5.72 -3.71
N LEU A 597 23.27 6.58 -3.23
CA LEU A 597 21.84 6.32 -3.06
C LEU A 597 21.17 6.03 -4.42
N GLU A 598 20.96 4.75 -4.75
CA GLU A 598 20.27 4.33 -5.99
C GLU A 598 18.98 3.50 -5.79
N ASP A 599 18.58 3.14 -4.57
CA ASP A 599 17.52 2.13 -4.38
C ASP A 599 16.09 2.66 -4.11
N SER A 600 15.85 3.97 -3.99
CA SER A 600 14.58 4.47 -3.42
C SER A 600 13.36 4.54 -4.35
N ILE A 601 13.50 4.22 -5.64
CA ILE A 601 12.36 4.29 -6.60
C ILE A 601 11.80 2.89 -6.94
N TYR A 602 12.56 1.83 -6.64
CA TYR A 602 12.16 0.44 -6.88
C TYR A 602 12.63 -0.58 -5.85
N GLY A 603 13.46 -0.17 -4.88
CA GLY A 603 13.76 -0.96 -3.70
C GLY A 603 12.60 -0.89 -2.73
N PHE A 604 11.99 -2.04 -2.45
CA PHE A 604 11.25 -2.20 -1.21
C PHE A 604 12.29 -2.19 -0.10
N ASP A 605 12.34 -1.10 0.67
CA ASP A 605 13.07 -1.10 1.91
C ASP A 605 12.53 -2.23 2.79
N ASN A 606 13.41 -3.12 3.24
CA ASN A 606 13.14 -4.06 4.33
C ASN A 606 13.07 -3.27 5.64
N GLY A 607 12.03 -2.46 5.80
CA GLY A 607 11.71 -1.75 7.02
C GLY A 607 11.12 -2.71 8.05
N ILE A 608 11.95 -3.18 8.98
CA ILE A 608 11.45 -3.76 10.24
C ILE A 608 10.78 -2.61 11.01
N HIS A 609 9.45 -2.63 11.11
CA HIS A 609 8.72 -1.77 12.04
C HIS A 609 9.26 -1.98 13.47
N LYS A 610 9.82 -0.93 14.06
CA LYS A 610 10.05 -0.82 15.50
C LYS A 610 9.03 0.17 16.07
N GLU A 611 8.12 -0.32 16.91
CA GLU A 611 7.38 0.52 17.83
C GLU A 611 8.34 1.06 18.91
N HIS A 612 8.23 2.36 19.21
CA HIS A 612 8.86 2.96 20.39
C HIS A 612 7.94 2.82 21.61
N ALA A 613 8.46 2.23 22.69
CA ALA A 613 7.99 2.46 24.05
C ALA A 613 9.09 3.21 24.84
N ASN A 614 8.71 4.24 25.59
CA ASN A 614 9.61 5.07 26.41
C ASN A 614 10.14 4.31 27.66
N GLY A 615 11.47 4.34 27.87
CA GLY A 615 12.14 4.62 29.15
C GLY A 615 12.19 3.59 30.30
N SER A 616 13.44 3.17 30.60
CA SER A 616 14.05 2.63 31.84
C SER A 616 14.13 1.10 32.05
N LEU A 617 15.38 0.62 32.19
CA LEU A 617 15.80 -0.77 32.39
C LEU A 617 15.65 -1.22 33.85
N ASN A 618 14.96 -2.35 34.07
CA ASN A 618 15.17 -3.35 35.13
C ASN A 618 14.44 -4.63 34.70
N GLY A 619 15.19 -5.57 34.11
CA GLY A 619 14.77 -6.35 32.95
C GLY A 619 14.12 -7.72 33.19
N MET A 620 13.36 -8.15 32.18
CA MET A 620 12.94 -9.54 31.95
C MET A 620 14.03 -10.28 31.15
N GLN A 621 14.46 -11.44 31.62
CA GLN A 621 15.33 -12.34 30.87
C GLN A 621 14.51 -13.56 30.42
N LYS A 622 14.38 -13.78 29.10
CA LYS A 622 13.81 -15.00 28.50
C LYS A 622 14.96 -15.83 27.95
N GLY A 623 15.40 -16.81 28.72
CA GLY A 623 16.47 -17.73 28.33
C GLY A 623 16.62 -18.83 29.37
N HIS A 624 16.81 -20.05 28.90
CA HIS A 624 16.77 -21.25 29.73
C HIS A 624 17.91 -21.31 30.75
N THR A 625 17.53 -21.57 32.00
CA THR A 625 18.35 -21.95 33.17
C THR A 625 19.39 -20.94 33.68
N THR A 626 19.10 -20.35 34.86
CA THR A 626 20.03 -19.53 35.64
C THR A 626 20.03 -19.96 37.12
N ASN A 627 21.22 -20.03 37.75
CA ASN A 627 21.37 -20.30 39.19
C ASN A 627 21.80 -19.00 39.92
N GLY A 628 20.91 -18.37 40.71
CA GLY A 628 21.21 -17.13 41.46
C GLY A 628 19.97 -16.40 42.03
N SER A 629 20.19 -15.29 42.77
CA SER A 629 19.12 -14.42 43.32
C SER A 629 18.77 -13.26 42.38
N LEU A 630 17.48 -13.02 42.13
CA LEU A 630 16.97 -12.01 41.18
C LEU A 630 15.80 -11.19 41.76
N ASN A 631 15.76 -9.88 41.42
CA ASN A 631 14.67 -8.95 41.73
C ASN A 631 14.00 -8.46 40.43
N GLY A 632 12.73 -8.82 40.15
CA GLY A 632 12.04 -8.39 38.92
C GLY A 632 10.92 -9.32 38.42
N ILE A 633 10.48 -9.14 37.17
CA ILE A 633 9.50 -10.02 36.50
C ILE A 633 10.23 -11.10 35.70
N HIS A 634 9.94 -12.38 35.94
CA HIS A 634 10.65 -13.51 35.32
C HIS A 634 9.71 -14.56 34.68
N THR A 635 10.08 -15.07 33.50
CA THR A 635 9.36 -16.09 32.70
C THR A 635 10.35 -17.16 32.24
N GLY A 636 10.37 -18.32 32.90
CA GLY A 636 11.25 -19.47 32.61
C GLY A 636 11.49 -20.36 33.83
N HIS A 637 12.28 -21.44 33.68
CA HIS A 637 12.64 -22.34 34.80
C HIS A 637 13.78 -21.79 35.67
N THR A 638 13.56 -21.64 36.97
CA THR A 638 14.59 -21.20 37.94
C THR A 638 14.82 -22.20 39.08
N ASN A 639 16.10 -22.40 39.45
CA ASN A 639 16.52 -23.05 40.69
C ASN A 639 17.21 -22.01 41.61
N GLY A 640 16.47 -21.40 42.56
CA GLY A 640 17.00 -20.32 43.41
C GLY A 640 15.94 -19.52 44.21
N SER A 641 16.34 -18.37 44.78
CA SER A 641 15.43 -17.43 45.48
C SER A 641 15.03 -16.25 44.59
N LEU A 642 13.73 -15.93 44.52
CA LEU A 642 13.19 -14.83 43.71
C LEU A 642 12.36 -13.84 44.55
N ILE A 643 12.53 -12.54 44.29
CA ILE A 643 11.73 -11.45 44.88
C ILE A 643 11.07 -10.62 43.74
N GLY A 644 9.78 -10.81 43.45
CA GLY A 644 9.10 -10.12 42.33
C GLY A 644 7.88 -10.84 41.72
N ILE A 645 7.57 -10.57 40.44
CA ILE A 645 6.44 -11.21 39.72
C ILE A 645 6.93 -12.41 38.91
N HIS A 646 6.33 -13.59 39.08
CA HIS A 646 6.71 -14.81 38.35
C HIS A 646 5.53 -15.40 37.58
N LYS A 647 5.77 -15.92 36.37
CA LYS A 647 4.73 -16.41 35.44
C LYS A 647 4.86 -17.88 34.98
N GLU A 648 5.88 -18.64 35.43
CA GLU A 648 6.09 -20.04 35.00
C GLU A 648 6.60 -20.94 36.16
N HIS A 649 7.30 -22.06 35.87
CA HIS A 649 7.76 -23.05 36.83
C HIS A 649 9.02 -22.62 37.64
N ALA A 650 8.95 -22.69 38.98
CA ALA A 650 10.11 -22.45 39.85
C ALA A 650 10.32 -23.60 40.86
N ASN A 651 11.59 -23.94 41.12
CA ASN A 651 12.00 -24.87 42.18
C ASN A 651 12.87 -24.08 43.20
N GLY A 652 12.28 -23.61 44.30
CA GLY A 652 12.98 -22.80 45.31
C GLY A 652 12.06 -21.99 46.24
N SER A 653 12.61 -20.94 46.88
CA SER A 653 11.91 -20.03 47.81
C SER A 653 11.49 -18.74 47.10
N LEU A 654 10.22 -18.33 47.21
CA LEU A 654 9.67 -17.19 46.46
C LEU A 654 8.95 -16.16 47.35
N SER A 655 9.17 -14.86 47.10
CA SER A 655 8.44 -13.75 47.73
C SER A 655 7.92 -12.72 46.71
N GLY A 656 6.59 -12.52 46.59
CA GLY A 656 6.01 -11.55 45.63
C GLY A 656 4.58 -11.84 45.13
N ILE A 657 4.19 -11.30 43.96
CA ILE A 657 2.87 -11.50 43.31
C ILE A 657 3.01 -12.52 42.19
N HIS A 658 2.14 -13.53 42.10
CA HIS A 658 2.28 -14.63 41.15
C HIS A 658 1.02 -14.86 40.29
N SER A 659 1.21 -15.17 39.01
CA SER A 659 0.13 -15.46 38.05
C SER A 659 0.53 -16.60 37.09
N GLU A 660 -0.20 -17.72 37.14
CA GLU A 660 -0.18 -18.89 36.22
C GLU A 660 0.88 -20.02 36.47
N TYR A 661 0.35 -21.26 36.60
CA TYR A 661 0.93 -22.62 36.74
C TYR A 661 2.33 -22.84 37.39
N CYS A 662 2.32 -23.26 38.66
CA CYS A 662 3.45 -23.99 39.28
C CYS A 662 3.13 -25.50 39.33
N ASN A 663 3.29 -26.20 38.20
CA ASN A 663 3.15 -27.65 38.16
C ASN A 663 4.52 -28.32 37.99
N GLY A 664 5.02 -28.94 39.05
CA GLY A 664 6.20 -29.80 39.00
C GLY A 664 6.38 -30.51 40.33
N TYR A 665 6.82 -31.76 40.31
CA TYR A 665 7.21 -32.53 41.52
C TYR A 665 8.43 -31.89 42.20
N GLY A 666 8.24 -30.78 42.91
CA GLY A 666 9.29 -29.99 43.58
C GLY A 666 8.88 -29.55 44.99
N ASN A 667 9.78 -29.73 45.96
CA ASN A 667 9.59 -29.32 47.36
C ASN A 667 10.01 -27.84 47.54
N GLY A 668 9.09 -26.94 47.92
CA GLY A 668 9.39 -25.51 48.16
C GLY A 668 8.32 -24.73 48.97
N SER A 669 8.66 -23.50 49.38
CA SER A 669 7.84 -22.59 50.23
C SER A 669 7.62 -21.23 49.56
N ILE A 670 6.36 -20.73 49.56
CA ILE A 670 5.97 -19.49 48.87
C ILE A 670 5.30 -18.50 49.86
N ASN A 671 5.72 -17.22 49.83
CA ASN A 671 5.15 -16.13 50.63
C ASN A 671 4.64 -14.96 49.72
N GLY A 672 3.33 -14.67 49.62
CA GLY A 672 2.84 -13.62 48.68
C GLY A 672 1.33 -13.52 48.39
N ILE A 673 0.96 -12.79 47.32
CA ILE A 673 -0.43 -12.67 46.77
C ILE A 673 -0.57 -13.49 45.48
N TYR A 674 -1.63 -14.29 45.35
CA TYR A 674 -1.81 -15.24 44.22
C TYR A 674 -3.18 -15.11 43.50
N GLN A 675 -3.20 -15.22 42.16
CA GLN A 675 -4.41 -15.22 41.31
C GLN A 675 -4.33 -16.34 40.23
N LYS A 676 -5.31 -17.29 40.21
CA LYS A 676 -5.53 -18.44 39.27
C LYS A 676 -4.46 -19.54 39.20
N GLU A 677 -4.71 -20.80 38.80
CA GLU A 677 -5.87 -21.71 38.84
C GLU A 677 -5.46 -23.08 39.46
N TYR A 678 -4.16 -23.39 39.67
CA TYR A 678 -3.67 -24.61 40.35
C TYR A 678 -2.29 -24.43 41.01
N SER A 679 -2.16 -24.76 42.31
CA SER A 679 -0.89 -24.83 43.05
C SER A 679 -0.76 -26.11 43.88
N ASN A 680 0.38 -26.82 43.77
CA ASN A 680 0.74 -27.98 44.60
C ASN A 680 1.97 -27.62 45.48
N GLY A 681 1.81 -27.36 46.78
CA GLY A 681 2.90 -26.97 47.70
C GLY A 681 2.47 -26.38 49.06
N SER A 682 3.42 -25.85 49.86
CA SER A 682 3.16 -25.15 51.13
C SER A 682 3.13 -23.61 50.94
N LEU A 683 2.03 -22.97 51.32
CA LEU A 683 1.76 -21.54 51.07
C LEU A 683 1.49 -20.74 52.36
N ASN A 684 2.15 -19.57 52.50
CA ASN A 684 1.81 -18.56 53.52
C ASN A 684 1.49 -17.20 52.85
N GLY A 685 0.22 -16.77 52.78
CA GLY A 685 -0.13 -15.52 52.07
C GLY A 685 -1.63 -15.27 51.83
N VAL A 686 -1.95 -14.37 50.88
CA VAL A 686 -3.34 -14.04 50.47
C VAL A 686 -3.68 -14.72 49.14
N TYR A 687 -4.81 -15.43 49.06
CA TYR A 687 -5.17 -16.28 47.92
C TYR A 687 -6.58 -16.00 47.36
N LYS A 688 -6.78 -16.14 46.04
CA LYS A 688 -8.00 -15.75 45.31
C LYS A 688 -8.67 -16.79 44.35
N ASP A 689 -8.28 -18.08 44.31
CA ASP A 689 -8.88 -19.12 43.40
C ASP A 689 -8.64 -20.58 43.91
N HIS A 690 -8.75 -21.70 43.17
CA HIS A 690 -8.54 -23.08 43.67
C HIS A 690 -7.12 -23.47 44.20
N SER A 691 -7.02 -24.42 45.15
CA SER A 691 -5.72 -24.99 45.66
C SER A 691 -5.76 -26.49 46.00
N ASN A 692 -4.61 -27.18 45.80
CA ASN A 692 -4.35 -28.59 46.14
C ASN A 692 -3.08 -28.72 47.02
N GLY A 693 -3.10 -28.19 48.25
CA GLY A 693 -1.93 -28.19 49.15
C GLY A 693 -2.18 -27.76 50.60
N SER A 694 -1.13 -27.55 51.39
CA SER A 694 -1.20 -27.09 52.79
C SER A 694 -1.11 -25.56 52.86
N LEU A 695 -2.11 -24.90 53.47
CA LEU A 695 -2.21 -23.43 53.46
C LEU A 695 -2.31 -22.81 54.86
N LYS A 696 -1.56 -21.72 55.08
CA LYS A 696 -1.57 -20.92 56.32
C LYS A 696 -1.62 -19.41 56.01
N GLY A 697 -2.81 -18.80 55.90
CA GLY A 697 -2.99 -17.44 55.36
C GLY A 697 -4.41 -16.85 55.41
N ILE A 698 -4.64 -15.72 54.73
CA ILE A 698 -5.93 -14.96 54.66
C ILE A 698 -6.59 -15.18 53.28
N TYR A 699 -7.91 -15.33 53.22
CA TYR A 699 -8.66 -15.68 51.98
C TYR A 699 -9.66 -14.60 51.56
N SER A 700 -9.85 -14.41 50.25
CA SER A 700 -10.90 -13.54 49.69
C SER A 700 -11.56 -14.16 48.44
N ASP A 701 -12.88 -14.33 48.51
CA ASP A 701 -13.86 -14.73 47.46
C ASP A 701 -13.61 -15.99 46.60
N HIS A 702 -14.64 -16.84 46.58
CA HIS A 702 -14.89 -18.04 45.75
C HIS A 702 -13.76 -19.06 45.59
N MET A 703 -13.70 -20.04 46.50
CA MET A 703 -12.72 -21.14 46.45
C MET A 703 -13.33 -22.54 46.69
N HIS A 704 -12.89 -23.53 45.91
CA HIS A 704 -12.95 -24.97 46.26
C HIS A 704 -11.51 -25.49 46.47
N SER A 705 -11.20 -26.15 47.60
CA SER A 705 -9.87 -26.70 47.91
C SER A 705 -9.93 -28.19 48.29
N ASN A 706 -8.87 -28.94 47.96
CA ASN A 706 -8.70 -30.36 48.30
C ASN A 706 -7.36 -30.55 49.08
N GLY A 707 -7.24 -29.93 50.27
CA GLY A 707 -6.02 -29.96 51.12
C GLY A 707 -6.23 -29.50 52.58
N SER A 708 -5.17 -29.45 53.40
CA SER A 708 -5.23 -29.07 54.84
C SER A 708 -5.10 -27.55 55.05
N LEU A 709 -6.00 -26.95 55.85
CA LEU A 709 -6.16 -25.49 55.95
C LEU A 709 -6.07 -24.96 57.40
N ASN A 710 -5.30 -23.89 57.64
CA ASN A 710 -5.23 -23.14 58.91
C ASN A 710 -5.20 -21.61 58.67
N GLY A 711 -6.35 -20.88 58.67
CA GLY A 711 -6.38 -19.43 58.42
C GLY A 711 -7.72 -18.71 58.64
N ILE A 712 -7.76 -17.38 58.47
CA ILE A 712 -8.90 -16.48 58.76
C ILE A 712 -9.59 -16.02 57.45
N TYR A 713 -10.93 -15.99 57.40
CA TYR A 713 -11.76 -15.64 56.23
C TYR A 713 -12.41 -14.24 56.37
N SER A 714 -12.44 -13.42 55.32
CA SER A 714 -13.08 -12.09 55.32
C SER A 714 -14.17 -11.94 54.25
N ASN A 715 -15.43 -11.70 54.65
CA ASN A 715 -16.55 -11.32 53.77
C ASN A 715 -17.07 -9.94 54.19
N GLY A 716 -17.31 -9.03 53.23
CA GLY A 716 -17.94 -7.73 53.47
C GLY A 716 -19.12 -7.50 52.51
N ASN A 717 -20.34 -7.63 53.02
CA ASN A 717 -21.58 -7.27 52.34
C ASN A 717 -22.20 -6.02 53.01
N GLY A 718 -22.80 -5.14 52.21
CA GLY A 718 -23.69 -4.08 52.67
C GLY A 718 -24.64 -3.61 51.57
N PHE A 719 -25.90 -4.07 51.62
CA PHE A 719 -27.05 -3.49 50.91
C PHE A 719 -27.70 -2.41 51.79
N HIS A 720 -28.22 -1.32 51.20
CA HIS A 720 -29.59 -0.80 51.44
C HIS A 720 -29.93 0.44 50.58
N TYR A 721 -31.11 0.33 49.94
CA TYR A 721 -31.95 1.29 49.18
C TYR A 721 -31.47 1.83 47.84
#